data_AF-A0A1A0H6T1-F1
#
_entry.id   AF-A0A1A0H6T1-F1
#
_cell.length_a   1.000
_cell.length_b   1.000
_cell.length_c   1.000
_cell.angle_alpha   90.00
_cell.angle_beta   90.00
_cell.angle_gamma   90.00
#
_symmetry.space_group_name_H-M   'P 1'
#
loop_
_entity.id
_entity.type
_entity.pdbx_description
1 polymer ?
#
loop_
_entity_poly.entity_id
_entity_poly.type
_entity_poly.pdbx_seq_one_letter_code
_entity_poly.pdbx_strand_id
1 'polypeptide(L)'
;MASFNMRQLEDRARDVDPDLRYMALEDFQKRLNNPQAQPLRNVAFFVPILFSLLGDSATEVQNQAVKSFAPLVRHSTDKETTQIVSNLYSEVEKTSNDSKFSTSVPTLALRSILSESHALFNPKLSRDLFEMLLPRIFAPDSVMTIDKIEILIDMIKALGSALRLAELLSIISSLISGAFVEKGIIGKRSIIAVDACLCYVKSASLNQAQQTQFYDKVVLDVVAESARHVISLHSTDVFYTLFQVILAQASNCRAVSDSSIQVIFHEVLQGLRLDQVGETVDAEDLDIDELIQINLLRENALITLAGLVPCFSIDTFTHTYASQVFEILDRFMVYDPLLYEDSDEEAFSGEDSELDFSDDEDIEQFENTGENDALAAKLRLLALVVLKKLLQHNPEIASMFLAGPLTEKLIANLADRSEIVSSEAIVALVVLIRLSVDTKRTVRSRSNSDTSMATESADHIPFSVLAREYIEPIEQKIFASLLTAKNILRFSNSKILIESLILGFSHELSEDFLIKLADSLLTFKLSLKTFPEVVKTYKALFSVYDFEDLPEKMVDYISEDLGEALLAPSNYHSVILDVLVVCEALYKKVAHIPKYNVLMNTKFFPAIADNLTNKEYSSDIRQYLLDTFSELIIHVNLSPENQKQSNIIFQQSLDYEVTVNFTIETMVKVCEQKPEIFSYSELCLASLEKLTAYLGSSNASLYISALTLLNAIFENTSFVAPADDISALKDVLFVLMNSSVDLNLIGKSFMLLGHILTRTPADGNFLLLLFTLVINTKFVDVEDANMKPLEFLITQISKHNFVGSEKLYDFGMNLLCLKNFISAKVMALICTNCRLSEKVYEIEKELTSYIHNFELQVDASRIVFDIQFLGYISTVESLKKFTFQEFLEIPKRDTKDHICLAAARAMGLSIVRNLNTHLPILLSCYQKASSEDDPNRSLYLVALKQLLKEGSWVDGVDALRNIWDSLIKVIVSKRGELSHKEVLELKLAGDVLSSITELDRDGNYQHKILTIVESLDSSAREEHIIYTVVVIMKRLVGKSTDDFEVHIIEKTMEYLAISNLELKLAIVSTLLTGIYNKSLSFSSILNSVILPAIYEELTAKVEFRKTIPMGPYKYVVDEGLEVRKLSYELISAIINLNSSKAQKVPFMVDEVKVFEVLLDKGLKDQENEIINLTVYNLMQLIQMNESVLSKISNQQELIFSFERC
;
A
#
# COMPACT_ATOMS: atom_id res chain seq x y z
N MET A 1 -47.30 22.50 -7.66
CA MET A 1 -46.19 23.17 -8.37
C MET A 1 -46.75 23.79 -9.64
N ALA A 2 -46.74 25.13 -9.75
CA ALA A 2 -47.27 25.82 -10.92
C ALA A 2 -46.47 25.44 -12.17
N SER A 3 -47.16 25.17 -13.28
CA SER A 3 -46.53 24.92 -14.58
C SER A 3 -45.77 26.17 -15.01
N PHE A 4 -44.43 26.09 -15.02
CA PHE A 4 -43.54 27.12 -15.53
C PHE A 4 -43.88 27.36 -17.02
N ASN A 5 -44.34 28.57 -17.36
CA ASN A 5 -44.80 28.89 -18.71
C ASN A 5 -43.67 29.55 -19.50
N MET A 6 -43.01 28.77 -20.36
CA MET A 6 -41.90 29.23 -21.20
C MET A 6 -42.28 30.41 -22.12
N ARG A 7 -43.56 30.53 -22.51
CA ARG A 7 -44.05 31.67 -23.32
C ARG A 7 -44.07 32.99 -22.53
N GLN A 8 -44.35 32.94 -21.24
CA GLN A 8 -44.33 34.14 -20.39
C GLN A 8 -42.90 34.67 -20.20
N LEU A 9 -41.90 33.79 -20.20
CA LEU A 9 -40.49 34.18 -20.17
C LEU A 9 -40.03 34.77 -21.50
N GLU A 10 -40.50 34.24 -22.63
CA GLU A 10 -40.27 34.82 -23.95
C GLU A 10 -40.83 36.24 -24.05
N ASP A 11 -42.07 36.47 -23.60
CA ASP A 11 -42.67 37.80 -23.62
C ASP A 11 -41.88 38.79 -22.75
N ARG A 12 -41.44 38.37 -21.55
CA ARG A 12 -40.61 39.19 -20.65
C ARG A 12 -39.21 39.44 -21.21
N ALA A 13 -38.63 38.47 -21.91
CA ALA A 13 -37.32 38.61 -22.54
C ALA A 13 -37.32 39.57 -23.74
N ARG A 14 -38.49 39.91 -24.29
CA ARG A 14 -38.67 40.93 -25.35
C ARG A 14 -39.20 42.27 -24.84
N ASP A 15 -39.33 42.42 -23.53
CA ASP A 15 -39.88 43.65 -22.93
C ASP A 15 -38.94 44.84 -23.19
N VAL A 16 -39.49 46.05 -23.16
CA VAL A 16 -38.72 47.30 -23.31
C VAL A 16 -37.88 47.56 -22.06
N ASP A 17 -38.31 47.08 -20.89
CA ASP A 17 -37.63 47.22 -19.61
C ASP A 17 -36.42 46.24 -19.48
N PRO A 18 -35.18 46.74 -19.34
CA PRO A 18 -33.99 45.89 -19.19
C PRO A 18 -34.01 45.00 -17.94
N ASP A 19 -34.63 45.44 -16.84
CA ASP A 19 -34.68 44.65 -15.60
C ASP A 19 -35.57 43.41 -15.78
N LEU A 20 -36.68 43.56 -16.52
CA LEU A 20 -37.56 42.44 -16.87
C LEU A 20 -36.87 41.45 -17.81
N ARG A 21 -36.05 41.93 -18.76
CA ARG A 21 -35.24 41.06 -19.63
C ARG A 21 -34.17 40.30 -18.83
N TYR A 22 -33.48 40.98 -17.92
CA TYR A 22 -32.48 40.36 -17.03
C TYR A 22 -33.11 39.27 -16.14
N MET A 23 -34.20 39.60 -15.44
CA MET A 23 -34.92 38.65 -14.58
C MET A 23 -35.44 37.44 -15.36
N ALA A 24 -35.91 37.64 -16.61
CA ALA A 24 -36.35 36.54 -17.47
C ALA A 24 -35.20 35.56 -17.79
N LEU A 25 -33.99 36.07 -18.06
CA LEU A 25 -32.82 35.23 -18.33
C LEU A 25 -32.29 34.56 -17.05
N GLU A 26 -32.36 35.22 -15.90
CA GLU A 26 -31.98 34.61 -14.60
C GLU A 26 -32.92 33.46 -14.22
N ASP A 27 -34.23 33.65 -14.35
CA ASP A 27 -35.23 32.61 -14.13
C ASP A 27 -35.06 31.44 -15.11
N PHE A 28 -34.72 31.73 -16.36
CA PHE A 28 -34.40 30.74 -17.38
C PHE A 28 -33.20 29.87 -16.97
N GLN A 29 -32.09 30.48 -16.56
CA GLN A 29 -30.89 29.76 -16.11
C GLN A 29 -31.12 28.93 -14.84
N LYS A 30 -31.78 29.50 -13.82
CA LYS A 30 -32.10 28.80 -12.57
C LYS A 30 -32.87 27.51 -12.84
N ARG A 31 -33.72 27.50 -13.87
CA ARG A 31 -34.48 26.31 -14.24
C ARG A 31 -33.64 25.26 -14.96
N LEU A 32 -32.79 25.66 -15.90
CA LEU A 32 -31.95 24.73 -16.68
C LEU A 32 -30.87 24.05 -15.83
N ASN A 33 -30.40 24.73 -14.79
CA ASN A 33 -29.37 24.21 -13.88
C ASN A 33 -29.93 23.39 -12.69
N ASN A 34 -31.26 23.21 -12.59
CA ASN A 34 -31.87 22.47 -11.48
C ASN A 34 -31.85 20.95 -11.72
N PRO A 35 -31.10 20.15 -10.92
CA PRO A 35 -30.98 18.70 -11.12
C PRO A 35 -32.27 17.91 -10.83
N GLN A 36 -33.25 18.51 -10.13
CA GLN A 36 -34.55 17.89 -9.79
C GLN A 36 -35.65 18.18 -10.84
N ALA A 37 -35.36 18.94 -11.89
CA ALA A 37 -36.33 19.29 -12.92
C ALA A 37 -36.43 18.21 -14.01
N GLN A 38 -37.66 17.91 -14.48
CA GLN A 38 -37.87 17.05 -15.66
C GLN A 38 -37.18 17.64 -16.91
N PRO A 39 -36.65 16.81 -17.83
CA PRO A 39 -35.99 17.29 -19.05
C PRO A 39 -36.96 18.16 -19.87
N LEU A 40 -36.60 19.42 -20.08
CA LEU A 40 -37.42 20.36 -20.84
C LEU A 40 -37.32 20.04 -22.33
N ARG A 41 -38.44 19.68 -22.97
CA ARG A 41 -38.51 19.55 -24.42
C ARG A 41 -38.68 20.93 -25.07
N ASN A 42 -37.98 21.17 -26.18
CA ASN A 42 -38.06 22.36 -27.02
C ASN A 42 -37.47 23.66 -26.45
N VAL A 43 -36.37 23.58 -25.70
CA VAL A 43 -35.63 24.77 -25.24
C VAL A 43 -35.06 25.58 -26.43
N ALA A 44 -34.85 24.94 -27.58
CA ALA A 44 -34.32 25.55 -28.80
C ALA A 44 -35.17 26.73 -29.35
N PHE A 45 -36.46 26.84 -28.99
CA PHE A 45 -37.29 28.00 -29.38
C PHE A 45 -36.79 29.32 -28.77
N PHE A 46 -36.01 29.27 -27.69
CA PHE A 46 -35.45 30.45 -27.04
C PHE A 46 -34.17 30.96 -27.75
N VAL A 47 -33.59 30.17 -28.65
CA VAL A 47 -32.34 30.48 -29.36
C VAL A 47 -32.43 31.82 -30.13
N PRO A 48 -33.44 32.11 -30.96
CA PRO A 48 -33.53 33.38 -31.68
C PRO A 48 -33.57 34.60 -30.75
N ILE A 49 -34.19 34.43 -29.57
CA ILE A 49 -34.27 35.49 -28.56
C ILE A 49 -32.88 35.75 -27.97
N LEU A 50 -32.15 34.70 -27.58
CA LEU A 50 -30.78 34.86 -27.07
C LEU A 50 -29.87 35.54 -28.09
N PHE A 51 -29.94 35.16 -29.37
CA PHE A 51 -29.18 35.85 -30.42
C PHE A 51 -29.54 37.33 -30.55
N SER A 52 -30.82 37.70 -30.40
CA SER A 52 -31.21 39.12 -30.38
C SER A 52 -30.68 39.88 -29.16
N LEU A 53 -30.60 39.22 -28.00
CA LEU A 53 -30.14 39.80 -26.73
C LEU A 53 -28.61 39.90 -26.63
N LEU A 54 -27.85 39.21 -27.48
CA LEU A 54 -26.41 39.45 -27.62
C LEU A 54 -26.11 40.88 -28.12
N GLY A 55 -27.06 41.51 -28.82
CA GLY A 55 -27.00 42.91 -29.26
C GLY A 55 -27.81 43.88 -28.40
N ASP A 56 -28.19 43.51 -27.17
CA ASP A 56 -29.00 44.36 -26.29
C ASP A 56 -28.29 45.67 -25.94
N SER A 57 -29.02 46.77 -25.74
CA SER A 57 -28.45 48.04 -25.29
C SER A 57 -27.90 48.00 -23.86
N ALA A 58 -28.39 47.10 -23.01
CA ALA A 58 -27.98 46.94 -21.62
C ALA A 58 -26.91 45.84 -21.47
N THR A 59 -25.73 46.20 -20.97
CA THR A 59 -24.59 45.27 -20.81
C THR A 59 -24.88 44.13 -19.82
N GLU A 60 -25.68 44.38 -18.78
CA GLU A 60 -26.09 43.34 -17.82
C GLU A 60 -26.96 42.27 -18.49
N VAL A 61 -27.86 42.67 -19.39
CA VAL A 61 -28.70 41.76 -20.17
C VAL A 61 -27.85 40.97 -21.18
N GLN A 62 -26.89 41.61 -21.85
CA GLN A 62 -25.93 40.93 -22.74
C GLN A 62 -25.12 39.86 -21.99
N ASN A 63 -24.56 40.20 -20.83
CA ASN A 63 -23.80 39.26 -19.99
C ASN A 63 -24.66 38.08 -19.54
N GLN A 64 -25.92 38.34 -19.21
CA GLN A 64 -26.87 37.31 -18.82
C GLN A 64 -27.31 36.44 -20.02
N ALA A 65 -27.38 37.02 -21.22
CA ALA A 65 -27.65 36.27 -22.45
C ALA A 65 -26.50 35.31 -22.77
N VAL A 66 -25.24 35.77 -22.66
CA VAL A 66 -24.02 34.95 -22.80
C VAL A 66 -24.06 33.73 -21.87
N LYS A 67 -24.30 33.95 -20.57
CA LYS A 67 -24.39 32.89 -19.55
C LYS A 67 -25.55 31.91 -19.75
N SER A 68 -26.52 32.25 -20.62
CA SER A 68 -27.69 31.41 -20.88
C SER A 68 -27.44 30.35 -21.97
N PHE A 69 -26.41 30.51 -22.80
CA PHE A 69 -26.12 29.59 -23.90
C PHE A 69 -25.63 28.21 -23.44
N ALA A 70 -24.70 28.14 -22.50
CA ALA A 70 -24.16 26.86 -22.05
C ALA A 70 -25.22 25.97 -21.36
N PRO A 71 -26.03 26.48 -20.40
CA PRO A 71 -27.16 25.72 -19.86
C PRO A 71 -28.18 25.31 -20.93
N LEU A 72 -28.45 26.16 -21.94
CA LEU A 72 -29.41 25.84 -23.02
C LEU A 72 -28.94 24.66 -23.86
N VAL A 73 -27.66 24.64 -24.22
CA VAL A 73 -27.06 23.63 -25.10
C VAL A 73 -27.03 22.25 -24.42
N ARG A 74 -26.88 22.17 -23.08
CA ARG A 74 -27.01 20.91 -22.31
C ARG A 74 -28.39 20.23 -22.42
N HIS A 75 -29.43 20.98 -22.80
CA HIS A 75 -30.80 20.47 -23.00
C HIS A 75 -31.22 20.46 -24.49
N SER A 76 -30.29 20.68 -25.41
CA SER A 76 -30.52 20.69 -26.86
C SER A 76 -30.03 19.40 -27.51
N THR A 77 -30.55 19.08 -28.70
CA THR A 77 -30.08 17.92 -29.48
C THR A 77 -28.75 18.22 -30.18
N ASP A 78 -27.96 17.19 -30.52
CA ASP A 78 -26.68 17.34 -31.24
C ASP A 78 -26.81 18.24 -32.49
N LYS A 79 -27.86 18.06 -33.29
CA LYS A 79 -28.13 18.88 -34.49
C LYS A 79 -28.39 20.34 -34.17
N GLU A 80 -29.17 20.61 -33.12
CA GLU A 80 -29.47 21.98 -32.68
C GLU A 80 -28.21 22.65 -32.14
N THR A 81 -27.42 21.91 -31.36
CA THR A 81 -26.13 22.37 -30.84
C THR A 81 -25.16 22.74 -31.97
N THR A 82 -25.01 21.89 -32.98
CA THR A 82 -24.20 22.20 -34.17
C THR A 82 -24.67 23.47 -34.88
N GLN A 83 -25.99 23.66 -35.01
CA GLN A 83 -26.56 24.86 -35.63
C GLN A 83 -26.32 26.12 -34.79
N ILE A 84 -26.50 26.05 -33.46
CA ILE A 84 -26.26 27.16 -32.53
C ILE A 84 -24.79 27.59 -32.61
N VAL A 85 -23.87 26.62 -32.53
CA VAL A 85 -22.43 26.88 -32.61
C VAL A 85 -22.04 27.46 -33.98
N SER A 86 -22.58 26.92 -35.07
CA SER A 86 -22.35 27.47 -36.42
C SER A 86 -22.82 28.92 -36.55
N ASN A 87 -24.02 29.23 -36.03
CA ASN A 87 -24.58 30.58 -36.09
C ASN A 87 -23.78 31.55 -35.23
N LEU A 88 -23.39 31.16 -34.00
CA LEU A 88 -22.54 31.98 -33.13
C LEU A 88 -21.20 32.28 -33.80
N TYR A 89 -20.57 31.28 -34.42
CA TYR A 89 -19.31 31.49 -35.12
C TYR A 89 -19.45 32.40 -36.34
N SER A 90 -20.57 32.33 -37.08
CA SER A 90 -20.86 33.30 -38.15
C SER A 90 -21.08 34.72 -37.64
N GLU A 91 -21.61 34.91 -36.43
CA GLU A 91 -21.68 36.23 -35.79
C GLU A 91 -20.30 36.71 -35.37
N VAL A 92 -19.43 35.84 -34.84
CA VAL A 92 -18.03 36.16 -34.53
C VAL A 92 -17.30 36.70 -35.77
N GLU A 93 -17.47 36.06 -36.93
CA GLU A 93 -16.88 36.51 -38.20
C GLU A 93 -17.40 37.89 -38.67
N LYS A 94 -18.61 38.29 -38.26
CA LYS A 94 -19.18 39.60 -38.61
C LYS A 94 -18.71 40.71 -37.66
N THR A 95 -18.49 40.38 -36.38
CA THR A 95 -18.11 41.32 -35.33
C THR A 95 -16.60 41.44 -35.12
N SER A 96 -15.79 40.60 -35.77
CA SER A 96 -14.33 40.65 -35.66
C SER A 96 -13.79 41.97 -36.20
N ASN A 97 -13.43 42.88 -35.30
CA ASN A 97 -12.72 44.12 -35.59
C ASN A 97 -11.22 43.95 -35.34
N ASP A 98 -10.39 44.78 -35.99
CA ASP A 98 -8.92 44.89 -35.80
C ASP A 98 -8.49 45.43 -34.41
N SER A 99 -9.33 45.31 -33.38
CA SER A 99 -9.02 45.83 -32.04
C SER A 99 -7.99 44.97 -31.30
N LYS A 100 -7.10 45.61 -30.54
CA LYS A 100 -6.01 44.98 -29.75
C LYS A 100 -6.46 44.05 -28.61
N PHE A 101 -7.77 43.83 -28.41
CA PHE A 101 -8.33 42.98 -27.34
C PHE A 101 -9.53 42.16 -27.85
N SER A 102 -9.65 40.90 -27.42
CA SER A 102 -10.77 39.99 -27.74
C SER A 102 -11.89 40.15 -26.71
N THR A 103 -13.02 40.74 -27.12
CA THR A 103 -14.20 40.92 -26.26
C THR A 103 -15.52 40.88 -27.03
N SER A 104 -15.57 40.29 -28.22
CA SER A 104 -16.84 40.22 -28.94
C SER A 104 -17.85 39.37 -28.14
N VAL A 105 -19.04 39.93 -27.91
CA VAL A 105 -20.11 39.27 -27.14
C VAL A 105 -20.45 37.87 -27.70
N PRO A 106 -20.50 37.65 -29.04
CA PRO A 106 -20.61 36.32 -29.62
C PRO A 106 -19.44 35.37 -29.29
N THR A 107 -18.20 35.88 -29.22
CA THR A 107 -17.02 35.08 -28.83
C THR A 107 -17.21 34.54 -27.41
N LEU A 108 -17.62 35.40 -26.47
CA LEU A 108 -17.83 35.00 -25.07
C LEU A 108 -18.92 33.93 -24.92
N ALA A 109 -20.01 34.06 -25.68
CA ALA A 109 -21.09 33.06 -25.70
C ALA A 109 -20.60 31.70 -26.21
N LEU A 110 -19.82 31.68 -27.30
CA LEU A 110 -19.29 30.44 -27.85
C LEU A 110 -18.27 29.78 -26.90
N ARG A 111 -17.39 30.58 -26.29
CA ARG A 111 -16.42 30.09 -25.30
C ARG A 111 -17.10 29.47 -24.08
N SER A 112 -18.14 30.12 -23.54
CA SER A 112 -18.92 29.59 -22.41
C SER A 112 -19.53 28.22 -22.74
N ILE A 113 -20.03 28.01 -23.97
CA ILE A 113 -20.52 26.69 -24.40
C ILE A 113 -19.39 25.64 -24.33
N LEU A 114 -18.22 25.95 -24.89
CA LEU A 114 -17.08 25.02 -24.96
C LEU A 114 -16.50 24.70 -23.58
N SER A 115 -16.40 25.69 -22.68
CA SER A 115 -15.80 25.52 -21.35
C SER A 115 -16.74 24.94 -20.30
N GLU A 116 -18.06 25.17 -20.40
CA GLU A 116 -19.00 24.75 -19.35
C GLU A 116 -19.80 23.49 -19.72
N SER A 117 -19.75 23.02 -20.97
CA SER A 117 -20.62 21.92 -21.45
C SER A 117 -19.88 20.64 -21.82
N HIS A 118 -18.75 20.33 -21.18
CA HIS A 118 -17.93 19.15 -21.48
C HIS A 118 -18.70 17.83 -21.54
N ALA A 119 -19.67 17.61 -20.63
CA ALA A 119 -20.48 16.39 -20.57
C ALA A 119 -21.42 16.17 -21.77
N LEU A 120 -21.65 17.19 -22.60
CA LEU A 120 -22.49 17.09 -23.81
C LEU A 120 -21.71 16.51 -25.00
N PHE A 121 -20.41 16.77 -25.08
CA PHE A 121 -19.62 16.53 -26.29
C PHE A 121 -19.25 15.05 -26.44
N ASN A 122 -20.18 14.29 -27.01
CA ASN A 122 -19.92 12.93 -27.44
C ASN A 122 -18.99 12.90 -28.69
N PRO A 123 -18.28 11.79 -28.97
CA PRO A 123 -17.30 11.74 -30.06
C PRO A 123 -17.85 12.14 -31.44
N LYS A 124 -19.14 11.87 -31.69
CA LYS A 124 -19.80 12.20 -32.95
C LYS A 124 -20.05 13.71 -33.08
N LEU A 125 -20.64 14.32 -32.05
CA LEU A 125 -20.87 15.77 -32.01
C LEU A 125 -19.55 16.53 -32.07
N SER A 126 -18.53 16.09 -31.33
CA SER A 126 -17.18 16.69 -31.38
C SER A 126 -16.59 16.65 -32.79
N ARG A 127 -16.78 15.53 -33.50
CA ARG A 127 -16.34 15.40 -34.90
C ARG A 127 -17.08 16.34 -35.83
N ASP A 128 -18.41 16.38 -35.75
CA ASP A 128 -19.24 17.25 -36.56
C ASP A 128 -18.87 18.74 -36.37
N LEU A 129 -18.56 19.14 -35.13
CA LEU A 129 -18.11 20.50 -34.81
C LEU A 129 -16.72 20.81 -35.38
N PHE A 130 -15.76 19.88 -35.32
CA PHE A 130 -14.44 20.08 -35.93
C PHE A 130 -14.51 20.17 -37.46
N GLU A 131 -15.28 19.31 -38.11
CA GLU A 131 -15.47 19.34 -39.57
C GLU A 131 -16.11 20.64 -40.05
N MET A 132 -16.93 21.27 -39.19
CA MET A 132 -17.57 22.55 -39.49
C MET A 132 -16.65 23.77 -39.24
N LEU A 133 -15.92 23.79 -38.11
CA LEU A 133 -15.19 24.98 -37.67
C LEU A 133 -13.72 25.04 -38.12
N LEU A 134 -12.98 23.92 -38.15
CA LEU A 134 -11.55 23.94 -38.52
C LEU A 134 -11.30 24.52 -39.92
N PRO A 135 -12.08 24.16 -40.97
CA PRO A 135 -11.89 24.74 -42.29
C PRO A 135 -12.16 26.24 -42.35
N ARG A 136 -13.00 26.78 -41.45
CA ARG A 136 -13.30 28.22 -41.36
C ARG A 136 -12.20 28.97 -40.61
N ILE A 137 -11.66 28.38 -39.54
CA ILE A 137 -10.56 28.95 -38.76
C ILE A 137 -9.29 29.06 -39.60
N PHE A 138 -8.94 27.99 -40.33
CA PHE A 138 -7.70 27.89 -41.12
C PHE A 138 -7.92 28.15 -42.62
N ALA A 139 -8.97 28.89 -43.01
CA ALA A 139 -9.21 29.21 -44.41
C ALA A 139 -8.03 30.03 -44.99
N PRO A 140 -7.59 29.75 -46.24
CA PRO A 140 -6.35 30.32 -46.79
C PRO A 140 -6.36 31.85 -46.94
N ASP A 141 -7.54 32.47 -47.12
CA ASP A 141 -7.69 33.93 -47.27
C ASP A 141 -8.05 34.63 -45.94
N SER A 142 -8.09 33.88 -44.83
CA SER A 142 -8.55 34.36 -43.52
C SER A 142 -7.38 34.59 -42.56
N VAL A 143 -7.19 35.84 -42.12
CA VAL A 143 -6.19 36.17 -41.08
C VAL A 143 -6.61 35.57 -39.73
N MET A 144 -5.63 35.01 -39.01
CA MET A 144 -5.81 34.52 -37.65
C MET A 144 -6.01 35.71 -36.71
N THR A 145 -7.16 35.79 -36.04
CA THR A 145 -7.48 36.86 -35.07
C THR A 145 -7.40 36.32 -33.64
N ILE A 146 -7.36 37.22 -32.65
CA ILE A 146 -7.36 36.85 -31.23
C ILE A 146 -8.61 36.01 -30.88
N ASP A 147 -9.78 36.38 -31.39
CA ASP A 147 -11.03 35.62 -31.18
C ASP A 147 -10.92 34.19 -31.75
N LYS A 148 -10.38 34.03 -32.97
CA LYS A 148 -10.26 32.73 -33.63
C LYS A 148 -9.34 31.78 -32.87
N ILE A 149 -8.19 32.28 -32.39
CA ILE A 149 -7.23 31.44 -31.69
C ILE A 149 -7.69 31.06 -30.27
N GLU A 150 -8.40 31.94 -29.56
CA GLU A 150 -9.00 31.62 -28.27
C GLU A 150 -10.11 30.57 -28.42
N ILE A 151 -10.97 30.72 -29.44
CA ILE A 151 -11.99 29.71 -29.77
C ILE A 151 -11.32 28.37 -30.11
N LEU A 152 -10.24 28.38 -30.91
CA LEU A 152 -9.50 27.17 -31.25
C LEU A 152 -8.93 26.47 -30.02
N ILE A 153 -8.33 27.20 -29.08
CA ILE A 153 -7.81 26.64 -27.82
C ILE A 153 -8.93 25.98 -27.01
N ASP A 154 -10.06 26.66 -26.84
CA ASP A 154 -11.20 26.13 -26.08
C ASP A 154 -11.84 24.93 -26.79
N MET A 155 -11.87 24.94 -28.12
CA MET A 155 -12.30 23.79 -28.93
C MET A 155 -11.37 22.59 -28.75
N ILE A 156 -10.05 22.78 -28.80
CA ILE A 156 -9.08 21.70 -28.60
C ILE A 156 -9.27 21.11 -27.19
N LYS A 157 -9.37 21.95 -26.15
CA LYS A 157 -9.57 21.49 -24.77
C LYS A 157 -10.90 20.77 -24.55
N ALA A 158 -11.98 21.21 -25.20
CA ALA A 158 -13.30 20.62 -25.01
C ALA A 158 -13.56 19.38 -25.88
N LEU A 159 -13.03 19.36 -27.10
CA LEU A 159 -13.38 18.40 -28.14
C LEU A 159 -12.20 17.51 -28.58
N GLY A 160 -10.97 17.81 -28.15
CA GLY A 160 -9.72 17.29 -28.72
C GLY A 160 -9.55 15.78 -28.72
N SER A 161 -10.29 15.03 -27.90
CA SER A 161 -10.32 13.56 -27.93
C SER A 161 -10.81 12.98 -29.26
N ALA A 162 -11.51 13.79 -30.08
CA ALA A 162 -11.98 13.40 -31.41
C ALA A 162 -10.99 13.69 -32.55
N LEU A 163 -9.83 14.31 -32.28
CA LEU A 163 -8.82 14.64 -33.29
C LEU A 163 -7.95 13.42 -33.66
N ARG A 164 -7.64 13.28 -34.95
CA ARG A 164 -6.71 12.26 -35.44
C ARG A 164 -5.27 12.77 -35.46
N LEU A 165 -4.28 11.87 -35.40
CA LEU A 165 -2.85 12.25 -35.44
C LEU A 165 -2.48 13.13 -36.64
N ALA A 166 -3.01 12.83 -37.83
CA ALA A 166 -2.73 13.63 -39.03
C ALA A 166 -3.29 15.06 -38.91
N GLU A 167 -4.45 15.22 -38.27
CA GLU A 167 -5.07 16.53 -38.05
C GLU A 167 -4.30 17.32 -36.98
N LEU A 168 -3.89 16.64 -35.90
CA LEU A 168 -3.03 17.23 -34.87
C LEU A 168 -1.72 17.74 -35.48
N LEU A 169 -1.04 16.96 -36.32
CA LEU A 169 0.18 17.40 -37.02
C LEU A 169 -0.08 18.63 -37.88
N SER A 170 -1.16 18.65 -38.66
CA SER A 170 -1.49 19.78 -39.54
C SER A 170 -1.80 21.05 -38.75
N ILE A 171 -2.55 20.94 -37.65
CA ILE A 171 -2.90 22.07 -36.78
C ILE A 171 -1.63 22.59 -36.10
N ILE A 172 -0.81 21.70 -35.53
CA ILE A 172 0.44 22.07 -34.85
C ILE A 172 1.41 22.75 -35.83
N SER A 173 1.60 22.21 -37.03
CA SER A 173 2.47 22.83 -38.03
C SER A 173 2.04 24.26 -38.39
N SER A 174 0.72 24.48 -38.53
CA SER A 174 0.17 25.81 -38.80
C SER A 174 0.36 26.77 -37.61
N LEU A 175 0.18 26.28 -36.39
CA LEU A 175 0.37 27.05 -35.16
C LEU A 175 1.85 27.38 -34.89
N ILE A 176 2.77 26.46 -35.21
CA ILE A 176 4.22 26.72 -35.13
C ILE A 176 4.59 27.86 -36.06
N SER A 177 4.17 27.81 -37.33
CA SER A 177 4.42 28.90 -38.29
C SER A 177 3.80 30.22 -37.80
N GLY A 178 2.56 30.18 -37.31
CA GLY A 178 1.90 31.35 -36.70
C GLY A 178 2.65 31.93 -35.51
N ALA A 179 3.27 31.10 -34.66
CA ALA A 179 4.06 31.55 -33.52
C ALA A 179 5.33 32.33 -33.92
N PHE A 180 5.99 31.91 -35.01
CA PHE A 180 7.17 32.61 -35.53
C PHE A 180 6.81 33.90 -36.28
N VAL A 181 5.71 33.91 -37.03
CA VAL A 181 5.30 35.06 -37.86
C VAL A 181 4.67 36.18 -37.04
N GLU A 182 3.75 35.86 -36.12
CA GLU A 182 2.95 36.85 -35.39
C GLU A 182 3.65 37.31 -34.10
N LYS A 183 3.88 38.62 -33.97
CA LYS A 183 4.41 39.22 -32.73
C LYS A 183 3.26 39.57 -31.78
N GLY A 184 3.42 39.28 -30.49
CA GLY A 184 2.46 39.64 -29.44
C GLY A 184 1.51 38.50 -29.03
N ILE A 185 0.22 38.83 -28.79
CA ILE A 185 -0.74 37.90 -28.16
C ILE A 185 -1.00 36.65 -29.02
N ILE A 186 -1.13 36.81 -30.35
CA ILE A 186 -1.43 35.70 -31.26
C ILE A 186 -0.28 34.68 -31.28
N GLY A 187 0.97 35.13 -31.32
CA GLY A 187 2.14 34.24 -31.24
C GLY A 187 2.18 33.45 -29.93
N LYS A 188 2.00 34.13 -28.78
CA LYS A 188 1.95 33.47 -27.46
C LYS A 188 0.80 32.47 -27.34
N ARG A 189 -0.38 32.82 -27.84
CA ARG A 189 -1.55 31.93 -27.87
C ARG A 189 -1.37 30.75 -28.83
N SER A 190 -0.60 30.91 -29.91
CA SER A 190 -0.26 29.81 -30.80
C SER A 190 0.55 28.73 -30.09
N ILE A 191 1.52 29.12 -29.26
CA ILE A 191 2.30 28.18 -28.44
C ILE A 191 1.39 27.46 -27.42
N ILE A 192 0.49 28.18 -26.76
CA ILE A 192 -0.50 27.58 -25.83
C ILE A 192 -1.45 26.61 -26.57
N ALA A 193 -1.83 26.92 -27.81
CA ALA A 193 -2.63 26.03 -28.63
C ALA A 193 -1.86 24.77 -29.05
N VAL A 194 -0.55 24.87 -29.32
CA VAL A 194 0.32 23.71 -29.53
C VAL A 194 0.32 22.82 -28.29
N ASP A 195 0.53 23.36 -27.09
CA ASP A 195 0.49 22.60 -25.83
C ASP A 195 -0.85 21.87 -25.66
N ALA A 196 -1.97 22.58 -25.88
CA ALA A 196 -3.31 21.99 -25.80
C ALA A 196 -3.49 20.83 -26.79
N CYS A 197 -2.95 20.93 -28.01
CA CYS A 197 -2.98 19.84 -28.99
C CYS A 197 -2.16 18.62 -28.53
N LEU A 198 -0.97 18.85 -27.97
CA LEU A 198 -0.05 17.78 -27.58
C LEU A 198 -0.63 16.87 -26.49
N CYS A 199 -1.51 17.38 -25.62
CA CYS A 199 -2.24 16.59 -24.62
C CYS A 199 -3.04 15.41 -25.21
N TYR A 200 -3.45 15.49 -26.49
CA TYR A 200 -4.27 14.47 -27.15
C TYR A 200 -3.46 13.48 -28.00
N VAL A 201 -2.13 13.61 -28.05
CA VAL A 201 -1.27 12.71 -28.84
C VAL A 201 -1.36 11.28 -28.31
N LYS A 202 -1.37 11.10 -26.99
CA LYS A 202 -1.51 9.79 -26.36
C LYS A 202 -2.87 9.14 -26.68
N SER A 203 -3.96 9.91 -26.67
CA SER A 203 -5.29 9.38 -27.01
C SER A 203 -5.49 9.12 -28.50
N ALA A 204 -4.80 9.88 -29.37
CA ALA A 204 -4.91 9.76 -30.81
C ALA A 204 -3.98 8.69 -31.42
N SER A 205 -3.00 8.19 -30.66
CA SER A 205 -2.02 7.20 -31.10
C SER A 205 -2.37 5.78 -30.65
N LEU A 206 -1.97 4.79 -31.46
CA LEU A 206 -2.22 3.37 -31.17
C LEU A 206 -1.08 2.72 -30.39
N ASN A 207 0.15 3.23 -30.52
CA ASN A 207 1.33 2.68 -29.89
C ASN A 207 2.40 3.76 -29.62
N GLN A 208 3.40 3.42 -28.79
CA GLN A 208 4.49 4.33 -28.43
C GLN A 208 5.36 4.71 -29.64
N ALA A 209 5.53 3.83 -30.63
CA ALA A 209 6.29 4.13 -31.84
C ALA A 209 5.69 5.28 -32.65
N GLN A 210 4.36 5.32 -32.79
CA GLN A 210 3.65 6.44 -33.44
C GLN A 210 3.77 7.74 -32.64
N GLN A 211 3.78 7.67 -31.31
CA GLN A 211 4.01 8.84 -30.46
C GLN A 211 5.42 9.39 -30.69
N THR A 212 6.44 8.52 -30.68
CA THR A 212 7.82 8.92 -30.94
C THR A 212 7.99 9.56 -32.31
N GLN A 213 7.46 8.93 -33.36
CA GLN A 213 7.48 9.50 -34.71
C GLN A 213 6.75 10.86 -34.80
N PHE A 214 5.65 11.01 -34.07
CA PHE A 214 4.90 12.26 -34.03
C PHE A 214 5.73 13.38 -33.38
N TYR A 215 6.27 13.16 -32.19
CA TYR A 215 7.08 14.17 -31.50
C TYR A 215 8.36 14.48 -32.27
N ASP A 216 9.04 13.49 -32.85
CA ASP A 216 10.20 13.71 -33.71
C ASP A 216 9.86 14.61 -34.91
N LYS A 217 8.70 14.37 -35.54
CA LYS A 217 8.25 15.21 -36.65
C LYS A 217 7.98 16.64 -36.20
N VAL A 218 7.35 16.84 -35.05
CA VAL A 218 7.09 18.18 -34.50
C VAL A 218 8.38 18.90 -34.15
N VAL A 219 9.38 18.22 -33.57
CA VAL A 219 10.71 18.79 -33.29
C VAL A 219 11.36 19.26 -34.59
N LEU A 220 11.35 18.43 -35.64
CA LEU A 220 11.89 18.79 -36.95
C LEU A 220 11.14 19.98 -37.58
N ASP A 221 9.83 20.08 -37.40
CA ASP A 221 9.04 21.20 -37.92
C ASP A 221 9.40 22.52 -37.21
N VAL A 222 9.65 22.50 -35.90
CA VAL A 222 10.15 23.68 -35.15
C VAL A 222 11.52 24.13 -35.67
N VAL A 223 12.45 23.20 -35.86
CA VAL A 223 13.80 23.50 -36.38
C VAL A 223 13.75 24.01 -37.83
N ALA A 224 12.91 23.41 -38.67
CA ALA A 224 12.76 23.85 -40.06
C ALA A 224 12.16 25.25 -40.16
N GLU A 225 11.20 25.59 -39.28
CA GLU A 225 10.56 26.90 -39.28
C GLU A 225 11.44 27.99 -38.68
N SER A 226 12.24 27.68 -37.64
CA SER A 226 13.21 28.64 -37.09
C SER A 226 14.28 29.02 -38.12
N ALA A 227 14.77 28.05 -38.91
CA ALA A 227 15.77 28.28 -39.96
C ALA A 227 15.27 29.18 -41.11
N ARG A 228 13.95 29.36 -41.27
CA ARG A 228 13.36 30.25 -42.29
C ARG A 228 13.28 31.71 -41.84
N HIS A 229 13.41 31.97 -40.54
CA HIS A 229 13.25 33.29 -39.96
C HIS A 229 14.61 33.90 -39.58
N VAL A 230 14.69 35.23 -39.59
CA VAL A 230 15.90 35.94 -39.14
C VAL A 230 16.02 35.81 -37.63
N ILE A 231 17.23 35.49 -37.15
CA ILE A 231 17.54 35.38 -35.72
C ILE A 231 17.24 36.72 -35.04
N SER A 232 16.29 36.69 -34.11
CA SER A 232 15.84 37.81 -33.29
C SER A 232 15.49 37.30 -31.89
N LEU A 233 15.35 38.19 -30.91
CA LEU A 233 14.90 37.82 -29.55
C LEU A 233 13.58 37.04 -29.60
N HIS A 234 12.56 37.58 -30.30
CA HIS A 234 11.26 36.92 -30.48
C HIS A 234 11.36 35.53 -31.09
N SER A 235 12.07 35.37 -32.21
CA SER A 235 12.17 34.05 -32.87
C SER A 235 12.91 33.03 -32.00
N THR A 236 13.87 33.48 -31.20
CA THR A 236 14.65 32.62 -30.31
C THR A 236 13.83 32.20 -29.10
N ASP A 237 13.07 33.12 -28.50
CA ASP A 237 12.13 32.82 -27.42
C ASP A 237 11.05 31.83 -27.87
N VAL A 238 10.45 32.05 -29.04
CA VAL A 238 9.46 31.12 -29.62
C VAL A 238 10.06 29.74 -29.82
N PHE A 239 11.28 29.66 -30.34
CA PHE A 239 11.99 28.41 -30.58
C PHE A 239 12.18 27.57 -29.31
N TYR A 240 12.74 28.16 -28.25
CA TYR A 240 12.90 27.44 -26.98
C TYR A 240 11.57 27.14 -26.29
N THR A 241 10.62 28.07 -26.29
CA THR A 241 9.32 27.86 -25.63
C THR A 241 8.55 26.70 -26.30
N LEU A 242 8.63 26.56 -27.63
CA LEU A 242 8.05 25.41 -28.33
C LEU A 242 8.72 24.10 -27.92
N PHE A 243 10.05 24.04 -27.79
CA PHE A 243 10.73 22.85 -27.26
C PHE A 243 10.31 22.54 -25.83
N GLN A 244 10.20 23.54 -24.96
CA GLN A 244 9.77 23.35 -23.57
C GLN A 244 8.37 22.72 -23.49
N VAL A 245 7.43 23.22 -24.31
CA VAL A 245 6.07 22.67 -24.43
C VAL A 245 6.08 21.24 -24.96
N ILE A 246 6.87 20.97 -26.00
CA ILE A 246 7.02 19.61 -26.56
C ILE A 246 7.55 18.63 -25.51
N LEU A 247 8.62 19.00 -24.81
CA LEU A 247 9.28 18.16 -23.80
C LEU A 247 8.40 17.94 -22.57
N ALA A 248 7.62 18.94 -22.14
CA ALA A 248 6.68 18.80 -21.04
C ALA A 248 5.66 17.67 -21.28
N GLN A 249 5.18 17.52 -22.52
CA GLN A 249 4.25 16.46 -22.88
C GLN A 249 4.95 15.14 -23.21
N ALA A 250 6.09 15.19 -23.90
CA ALA A 250 6.81 14.01 -24.33
C ALA A 250 7.49 13.26 -23.17
N SER A 251 7.92 13.98 -22.13
CA SER A 251 8.53 13.38 -20.93
C SER A 251 7.59 12.43 -20.18
N ASN A 252 6.28 12.72 -20.15
CA ASN A 252 5.27 11.83 -19.55
C ASN A 252 5.15 10.47 -20.26
N CYS A 253 5.52 10.40 -21.55
CA CYS A 253 5.41 9.20 -22.37
C CYS A 253 6.77 8.66 -22.86
N ARG A 254 7.89 9.31 -22.48
CA ARG A 254 9.25 9.04 -22.99
C ARG A 254 9.27 8.81 -24.51
N ALA A 255 8.59 9.66 -25.25
CA ALA A 255 8.27 9.47 -26.67
C ALA A 255 9.11 10.39 -27.57
N VAL A 256 10.41 10.54 -27.31
CA VAL A 256 11.35 11.29 -28.17
C VAL A 256 12.50 10.37 -28.55
N SER A 257 12.91 10.35 -29.82
CA SER A 257 14.06 9.55 -30.25
C SER A 257 15.39 10.17 -29.85
N ASP A 258 16.45 9.35 -29.75
CA ASP A 258 17.80 9.82 -29.49
C ASP A 258 18.28 10.86 -30.52
N SER A 259 17.87 10.77 -31.78
CA SER A 259 18.19 11.79 -32.80
C SER A 259 17.59 13.15 -32.49
N SER A 260 16.33 13.20 -32.07
CA SER A 260 15.69 14.46 -31.69
C SER A 260 16.27 15.01 -30.38
N ILE A 261 16.62 14.14 -29.44
CA ILE A 261 17.33 14.52 -28.21
C ILE A 261 18.68 15.18 -28.55
N GLN A 262 19.47 14.60 -29.46
CA GLN A 262 20.74 15.18 -29.91
C GLN A 262 20.57 16.56 -30.52
N VAL A 263 19.55 16.75 -31.37
CA VAL A 263 19.25 18.05 -31.98
C VAL A 263 18.90 19.08 -30.91
N ILE A 264 17.95 18.77 -30.02
CA ILE A 264 17.54 19.70 -28.96
C ILE A 264 18.72 20.02 -28.03
N PHE A 265 19.52 19.02 -27.67
CA PHE A 265 20.66 19.21 -26.77
C PHE A 265 21.75 20.08 -27.41
N HIS A 266 22.01 19.93 -28.70
CA HIS A 266 22.93 20.80 -29.43
C HIS A 266 22.48 22.26 -29.43
N GLU A 267 21.19 22.50 -29.65
CA GLU A 267 20.61 23.86 -29.59
C GLU A 267 20.72 24.45 -28.17
N VAL A 268 20.47 23.66 -27.13
CA VAL A 268 20.70 24.06 -25.74
C VAL A 268 22.15 24.50 -25.52
N LEU A 269 23.13 23.74 -26.00
CA LEU A 269 24.56 24.12 -25.86
C LEU A 269 24.86 25.46 -26.55
N GLN A 270 24.29 25.69 -27.74
CA GLN A 270 24.44 26.97 -28.45
C GLN A 270 23.79 28.13 -27.69
N GLY A 271 22.62 27.92 -27.08
CA GLY A 271 21.94 28.92 -26.26
C GLY A 271 22.67 29.27 -24.96
N LEU A 272 23.29 28.28 -24.33
CA LEU A 272 24.04 28.49 -23.08
C LEU A 272 25.32 29.31 -23.28
N ARG A 273 25.93 29.20 -24.46
CA ARG A 273 27.21 29.87 -24.81
C ARG A 273 28.25 29.68 -23.72
N LEU A 274 28.56 28.42 -23.40
CA LEU A 274 29.43 28.06 -22.27
C LEU A 274 30.76 28.80 -22.32
N ASP A 275 31.35 28.97 -23.51
CA ASP A 275 32.61 29.69 -23.72
C ASP A 275 32.62 31.12 -23.15
N GLN A 276 31.45 31.77 -23.06
CA GLN A 276 31.28 33.15 -22.57
C GLN A 276 30.85 33.22 -21.09
N VAL A 277 30.90 32.12 -20.34
CA VAL A 277 30.45 32.05 -18.93
C VAL A 277 31.59 32.30 -17.93
N GLY A 278 32.85 32.28 -18.36
CA GLY A 278 34.04 32.38 -17.50
C GLY A 278 35.02 33.51 -17.82
N GLU A 279 34.68 34.42 -18.72
CA GLU A 279 35.49 35.63 -18.95
C GLU A 279 35.09 36.68 -17.91
N THR A 280 36.03 37.08 -17.06
CA THR A 280 35.87 38.24 -16.17
C THR A 280 35.67 39.46 -17.04
N VAL A 281 34.45 39.97 -17.12
CA VAL A 281 34.17 41.19 -17.87
C VAL A 281 34.34 42.37 -16.93
N ASP A 282 35.14 43.34 -17.36
CA ASP A 282 35.33 44.60 -16.63
C ASP A 282 33.95 45.27 -16.49
N ALA A 283 33.47 45.49 -15.26
CA ALA A 283 32.09 45.94 -15.05
C ALA A 283 31.84 47.35 -15.61
N GLU A 284 32.91 48.10 -15.90
CA GLU A 284 32.86 49.41 -16.55
C GLU A 284 32.59 49.34 -18.08
N ASP A 285 32.84 48.18 -18.71
CA ASP A 285 32.67 47.94 -20.16
C ASP A 285 31.49 46.97 -20.48
N LEU A 286 30.74 46.54 -19.46
CA LEU A 286 29.71 45.51 -19.56
C LEU A 286 28.34 46.12 -19.92
N ASP A 287 27.85 45.85 -21.12
CA ASP A 287 26.50 46.26 -21.54
C ASP A 287 25.44 45.43 -20.78
N ILE A 288 24.75 46.08 -19.83
CA ILE A 288 23.73 45.45 -18.99
C ILE A 288 22.55 44.95 -19.83
N ASP A 289 22.17 45.67 -20.89
CA ASP A 289 21.09 45.26 -21.77
C ASP A 289 21.48 44.02 -22.59
N GLU A 290 22.74 43.94 -23.01
CA GLU A 290 23.29 42.73 -23.64
C GLU A 290 23.33 41.55 -22.66
N LEU A 291 23.77 41.77 -21.42
CA LEU A 291 23.80 40.74 -20.37
C LEU A 291 22.39 40.20 -20.05
N ILE A 292 21.39 41.07 -19.97
CA ILE A 292 19.98 40.68 -19.78
C ILE A 292 19.53 39.78 -20.93
N GLN A 293 19.81 40.16 -22.17
CA GLN A 293 19.43 39.37 -23.35
C GLN A 293 20.13 38.00 -23.39
N ILE A 294 21.43 37.95 -23.06
CA ILE A 294 22.19 36.70 -22.97
C ILE A 294 21.66 35.82 -21.82
N ASN A 295 21.34 36.40 -20.67
CA ASN A 295 20.80 35.65 -19.54
C ASN A 295 19.40 35.10 -19.83
N LEU A 296 18.53 35.85 -20.52
CA LEU A 296 17.22 35.35 -20.97
C LEU A 296 17.37 34.16 -21.94
N LEU A 297 18.36 34.21 -22.84
CA LEU A 297 18.68 33.09 -23.72
C LEU A 297 19.16 31.86 -22.93
N ARG A 298 20.10 32.06 -21.99
CA ARG A 298 20.61 31.00 -21.09
C ARG A 298 19.49 30.41 -20.23
N GLU A 299 18.57 31.24 -19.76
CA GLU A 299 17.40 30.83 -18.99
C GLU A 299 16.53 29.86 -19.81
N ASN A 300 16.16 30.26 -21.03
CA ASN A 300 15.38 29.45 -21.95
C ASN A 300 16.07 28.12 -22.28
N ALA A 301 17.39 28.12 -22.45
CA ALA A 301 18.17 26.91 -22.69
C ALA A 301 18.20 25.98 -21.45
N LEU A 302 18.39 26.50 -20.24
CA LEU A 302 18.36 25.70 -19.00
C LEU A 302 16.97 25.12 -18.70
N ILE A 303 15.89 25.87 -18.93
CA ILE A 303 14.51 25.36 -18.79
C ILE A 303 14.29 24.21 -19.78
N THR A 304 14.77 24.36 -21.02
CA THR A 304 14.69 23.32 -22.05
C THR A 304 15.49 22.08 -21.65
N LEU A 305 16.70 22.25 -21.12
CA LEU A 305 17.51 21.15 -20.58
C LEU A 305 16.79 20.42 -19.45
N ALA A 306 16.18 21.15 -18.51
CA ALA A 306 15.40 20.58 -17.43
C ALA A 306 14.18 19.79 -17.94
N GLY A 307 13.58 20.18 -19.08
CA GLY A 307 12.54 19.41 -19.76
C GLY A 307 13.07 18.16 -20.48
N LEU A 308 14.33 18.19 -20.92
CA LEU A 308 14.98 17.12 -21.67
C LEU A 308 15.46 15.99 -20.75
N VAL A 309 15.87 16.30 -19.51
CA VAL A 309 16.39 15.32 -18.53
C VAL A 309 15.54 14.04 -18.40
N PRO A 310 14.20 14.11 -18.20
CA PRO A 310 13.37 12.92 -18.07
C PRO A 310 13.24 12.09 -19.36
N CYS A 311 13.64 12.64 -20.51
CA CYS A 311 13.58 11.97 -21.80
C CYS A 311 14.81 11.10 -22.09
N PHE A 312 15.91 11.27 -21.34
CA PHE A 312 17.08 10.41 -21.52
C PHE A 312 16.84 9.00 -20.98
N SER A 313 17.35 8.00 -21.69
CA SER A 313 17.60 6.67 -21.09
C SER A 313 18.86 6.74 -20.21
N ILE A 314 18.94 5.88 -19.20
CA ILE A 314 20.07 5.85 -18.26
C ILE A 314 21.41 5.58 -18.98
N ASP A 315 21.43 4.61 -19.89
CA ASP A 315 22.63 4.22 -20.63
C ASP A 315 23.09 5.35 -21.56
N THR A 316 22.17 5.92 -22.34
CA THR A 316 22.50 7.00 -23.27
C THR A 316 22.95 8.25 -22.51
N PHE A 317 22.31 8.59 -21.39
CA PHE A 317 22.74 9.70 -20.54
C PHE A 317 24.17 9.50 -20.03
N THR A 318 24.43 8.38 -19.38
CA THR A 318 25.69 8.10 -18.68
C THR A 318 26.87 8.13 -19.63
N HIS A 319 26.73 7.55 -20.83
CA HIS A 319 27.82 7.44 -21.79
C HIS A 319 27.97 8.65 -22.73
N THR A 320 26.90 9.41 -22.98
CA THR A 320 26.91 10.45 -24.03
C THR A 320 26.79 11.87 -23.47
N TYR A 321 25.91 12.10 -22.49
CA TYR A 321 25.51 13.44 -22.08
C TYR A 321 26.01 13.86 -20.69
N ALA A 322 26.33 12.89 -19.82
CA ALA A 322 26.66 13.14 -18.42
C ALA A 322 27.80 14.16 -18.23
N SER A 323 28.90 14.02 -18.97
CA SER A 323 30.05 14.94 -18.87
C SER A 323 29.67 16.38 -19.18
N GLN A 324 28.91 16.61 -20.25
CA GLN A 324 28.52 17.96 -20.69
C GLN A 324 27.45 18.55 -19.75
N VAL A 325 26.51 17.75 -19.28
CA VAL A 325 25.50 18.21 -18.30
C VAL A 325 26.15 18.57 -16.97
N PHE A 326 27.12 17.79 -16.50
CA PHE A 326 27.89 18.13 -15.30
C PHE A 326 28.72 19.39 -15.46
N GLU A 327 29.32 19.63 -16.63
CA GLU A 327 30.00 20.89 -16.92
C GLU A 327 29.05 22.09 -16.91
N ILE A 328 27.84 21.95 -17.46
CA ILE A 328 26.80 22.99 -17.40
C ILE A 328 26.45 23.30 -15.95
N LEU A 329 26.18 22.26 -15.13
CA LEU A 329 25.88 22.44 -13.70
C LEU A 329 27.05 23.11 -12.96
N ASP A 330 28.28 22.71 -13.26
CA ASP A 330 29.49 23.22 -12.61
C ASP A 330 29.64 24.73 -12.78
N ARG A 331 29.35 25.25 -13.97
CA ARG A 331 29.42 26.68 -14.28
C ARG A 331 28.21 27.44 -13.74
N PHE A 332 26.99 26.92 -13.93
CA PHE A 332 25.78 27.68 -13.64
C PHE A 332 25.35 27.66 -12.17
N MET A 333 25.76 26.69 -11.34
CA MET A 333 25.44 26.69 -9.90
C MET A 333 26.09 27.84 -9.11
N VAL A 334 27.21 28.37 -9.61
CA VAL A 334 27.98 29.48 -9.02
C VAL A 334 28.00 30.72 -9.93
N TYR A 335 27.10 30.78 -10.91
CA TYR A 335 27.05 31.89 -11.86
C TYR A 335 26.70 33.22 -11.17
N ASP A 336 27.65 34.15 -11.20
CA ASP A 336 27.48 35.54 -10.78
C ASP A 336 28.42 36.43 -11.63
N PRO A 337 27.93 37.01 -12.74
CA PRO A 337 28.75 37.79 -13.67
C PRO A 337 29.09 39.20 -13.12
N LEU A 338 28.48 39.61 -12.01
CA LEU A 338 28.69 40.93 -11.39
C LEU A 338 29.51 40.84 -10.08
N LEU A 339 30.05 39.66 -9.77
CA LEU A 339 30.90 39.46 -8.60
C LEU A 339 32.32 39.96 -8.90
N TYR A 340 32.72 41.09 -8.32
CA TYR A 340 34.12 41.53 -8.35
C TYR A 340 35.01 40.53 -7.59
N GLU A 341 36.03 39.99 -8.27
CA GLU A 341 37.14 39.29 -7.62
C GLU A 341 38.14 40.32 -7.05
N ASP A 342 37.81 40.99 -5.95
CA ASP A 342 38.85 41.61 -5.12
C ASP A 342 39.53 40.51 -4.30
N SER A 343 40.52 39.87 -4.91
CA SER A 343 41.57 39.19 -4.17
C SER A 343 42.46 40.24 -3.51
N ASP A 344 42.05 40.72 -2.33
CA ASP A 344 42.94 41.04 -1.21
C ASP A 344 42.09 41.48 -0.01
N GLU A 345 42.24 40.78 1.12
CA GLU A 345 41.73 41.19 2.41
C GLU A 345 42.30 42.57 2.78
N GLU A 346 41.49 43.62 2.86
CA GLU A 346 41.71 44.72 3.81
C GLU A 346 40.45 45.57 4.04
N ALA A 347 40.37 46.11 5.24
CA ALA A 347 39.19 46.67 5.88
C ALA A 347 38.75 48.06 5.37
N PHE A 348 37.64 48.55 5.96
CA PHE A 348 37.05 49.90 5.88
C PHE A 348 36.22 50.13 4.61
N SER A 349 35.18 50.96 4.56
CA SER A 349 34.31 51.70 5.48
C SER A 349 33.33 52.42 4.55
N GLY A 350 32.08 52.64 4.95
CA GLY A 350 31.10 53.22 4.02
C GLY A 350 31.48 54.58 3.45
N GLU A 351 30.97 54.90 2.28
CA GLU A 351 30.41 56.20 1.93
C GLU A 351 29.62 56.08 0.63
N ASP A 352 28.46 56.73 0.63
CA ASP A 352 27.51 56.86 -0.46
C ASP A 352 28.20 57.40 -1.72
N SER A 353 27.86 56.82 -2.88
CA SER A 353 28.02 57.50 -4.17
C SER A 353 26.69 57.38 -4.93
N GLU A 354 25.77 58.29 -4.61
CA GLU A 354 24.66 58.65 -5.49
C GLU A 354 25.23 59.18 -6.82
N LEU A 355 24.99 58.44 -7.91
CA LEU A 355 25.13 58.95 -9.28
C LEU A 355 23.73 58.99 -9.89
N ASP A 356 23.20 60.21 -9.95
CA ASP A 356 21.89 60.60 -10.47
C ASP A 356 21.73 60.20 -11.96
N PHE A 357 20.64 59.52 -12.26
CA PHE A 357 20.22 59.10 -13.61
C PHE A 357 19.67 60.29 -14.40
N SER A 358 19.85 60.27 -15.73
CA SER A 358 19.11 61.15 -16.64
C SER A 358 17.81 60.48 -17.07
N ASP A 359 16.71 61.19 -16.86
CA ASP A 359 15.31 60.84 -17.15
C ASP A 359 15.04 60.29 -18.56
N ASP A 360 14.55 59.06 -18.65
CA ASP A 360 13.59 58.62 -19.67
C ASP A 360 12.61 57.62 -19.02
N GLU A 361 11.38 58.09 -18.81
CA GLU A 361 10.27 57.40 -18.13
C GLU A 361 9.72 56.23 -18.96
N ASP A 362 10.19 55.00 -18.73
CA ASP A 362 9.45 53.76 -19.06
C ASP A 362 9.92 52.50 -18.26
N ILE A 363 10.64 52.66 -17.14
CA ILE A 363 11.14 51.56 -16.26
C ILE A 363 10.67 51.75 -14.81
N GLU A 364 9.42 52.16 -14.57
CA GLU A 364 8.88 52.22 -13.19
C GLU A 364 8.20 50.90 -12.79
N GLN A 365 8.99 49.89 -12.41
CA GLN A 365 8.51 48.81 -11.53
C GLN A 365 9.61 48.00 -10.79
N PHE A 366 10.82 48.55 -10.67
CA PHE A 366 11.93 47.90 -9.96
C PHE A 366 12.68 48.96 -9.15
N GLU A 367 12.12 49.33 -7.99
CA GLU A 367 12.90 49.99 -6.97
C GLU A 367 12.59 49.36 -5.60
N ASN A 368 13.65 48.82 -4.99
CA ASN A 368 13.82 48.34 -3.62
C ASN A 368 13.83 46.82 -3.42
N THR A 369 14.91 46.16 -3.88
CA THR A 369 15.70 45.15 -3.12
C THR A 369 16.87 44.65 -3.96
N GLY A 370 18.12 45.04 -3.66
CA GLY A 370 19.34 44.36 -4.13
C GLY A 370 19.36 43.89 -5.60
N GLU A 371 19.07 44.79 -6.55
CA GLU A 371 18.64 44.48 -7.92
C GLU A 371 19.69 43.83 -8.84
N ASN A 372 20.98 43.82 -8.49
CA ASN A 372 22.02 43.24 -9.35
C ASN A 372 22.04 41.69 -9.37
N ASP A 373 21.60 41.01 -8.30
CA ASP A 373 21.67 39.53 -8.21
C ASP A 373 20.41 38.82 -8.77
N ALA A 374 19.33 39.56 -9.03
CA ALA A 374 18.07 38.97 -9.47
C ALA A 374 18.21 38.19 -10.79
N LEU A 375 19.04 38.70 -11.71
CA LEU A 375 19.30 38.10 -13.01
C LEU A 375 20.14 36.81 -12.91
N ALA A 376 21.17 36.81 -12.04
CA ALA A 376 22.08 35.68 -11.87
C ALA A 376 21.47 34.56 -11.01
N ALA A 377 20.73 34.91 -9.96
CA ALA A 377 20.06 33.96 -9.07
C ALA A 377 19.10 33.03 -9.81
N LYS A 378 18.43 33.52 -10.87
CA LYS A 378 17.50 32.71 -11.66
C LYS A 378 18.20 31.59 -12.43
N LEU A 379 19.40 31.84 -12.96
CA LEU A 379 20.20 30.84 -13.64
C LEU A 379 20.77 29.80 -12.66
N ARG A 380 21.23 30.23 -11.47
CA ARG A 380 21.63 29.33 -10.38
C ARG A 380 20.47 28.43 -9.93
N LEU A 381 19.27 28.99 -9.78
CA LEU A 381 18.06 28.24 -9.47
C LEU A 381 17.79 27.16 -10.53
N LEU A 382 17.83 27.52 -11.82
CA LEU A 382 17.55 26.57 -12.91
C LEU A 382 18.60 25.46 -13.00
N ALA A 383 19.86 25.73 -12.71
CA ALA A 383 20.89 24.70 -12.61
C ALA A 383 20.54 23.69 -11.49
N LEU A 384 20.12 24.16 -10.32
CA LEU A 384 19.66 23.29 -9.23
C LEU A 384 18.40 22.50 -9.60
N VAL A 385 17.47 23.08 -10.37
CA VAL A 385 16.29 22.36 -10.90
C VAL A 385 16.69 21.24 -11.85
N VAL A 386 17.67 21.49 -12.74
CA VAL A 386 18.23 20.45 -13.64
C VAL A 386 18.84 19.33 -12.81
N LEU A 387 19.66 19.66 -11.80
CA LEU A 387 20.27 18.68 -10.90
C LEU A 387 19.22 17.86 -10.14
N LYS A 388 18.21 18.52 -9.57
CA LYS A 388 17.11 17.84 -8.85
C LYS A 388 16.40 16.83 -9.76
N LYS A 389 16.03 17.25 -10.98
CA LYS A 389 15.39 16.35 -11.96
C LYS A 389 16.31 15.21 -12.36
N LEU A 390 17.61 15.46 -12.50
CA LEU A 390 18.60 14.43 -12.81
C LEU A 390 18.60 13.33 -11.74
N LEU A 391 18.70 13.73 -10.47
CA LEU A 391 18.70 12.80 -9.34
C LEU A 391 17.38 12.03 -9.22
N GLN A 392 16.24 12.69 -9.47
CA GLN A 392 14.91 12.05 -9.37
C GLN A 392 14.65 11.01 -10.46
N HIS A 393 15.10 11.26 -11.69
CA HIS A 393 14.83 10.35 -12.82
C HIS A 393 15.91 9.27 -13.00
N ASN A 394 17.14 9.54 -12.56
CA ASN A 394 18.28 8.65 -12.73
C ASN A 394 19.05 8.44 -11.41
N PRO A 395 18.49 7.66 -10.45
CA PRO A 395 19.09 7.43 -9.13
C PRO A 395 20.53 6.91 -9.14
N GLU A 396 20.90 6.12 -10.15
CA GLU A 396 22.23 5.50 -10.30
C GLU A 396 23.35 6.53 -10.50
N ILE A 397 23.01 7.74 -10.93
CA ILE A 397 23.95 8.84 -11.15
C ILE A 397 24.46 9.43 -9.82
N ALA A 398 23.79 9.16 -8.70
CA ALA A 398 24.19 9.68 -7.39
C ALA A 398 25.66 9.35 -7.06
N SER A 399 26.16 8.17 -7.45
CA SER A 399 27.56 7.78 -7.24
C SER A 399 28.54 8.65 -8.05
N MET A 400 28.21 8.95 -9.31
CA MET A 400 29.00 9.82 -10.18
C MET A 400 28.98 11.27 -9.68
N PHE A 401 27.82 11.75 -9.21
CA PHE A 401 27.67 13.08 -8.67
C PHE A 401 28.49 13.28 -7.37
N LEU A 402 28.44 12.30 -6.47
CA LEU A 402 29.18 12.33 -5.20
C LEU A 402 30.69 12.24 -5.38
N ALA A 403 31.19 11.71 -6.50
CA ALA A 403 32.62 11.64 -6.79
C ALA A 403 33.22 12.96 -7.32
N GLY A 404 32.39 13.98 -7.61
CA GLY A 404 32.81 15.23 -8.24
C GLY A 404 32.65 16.48 -7.36
N PRO A 405 33.22 17.64 -7.78
CA PRO A 405 33.19 18.90 -7.01
C PRO A 405 31.79 19.54 -6.91
N LEU A 406 30.81 19.03 -7.67
CA LEU A 406 29.45 19.55 -7.68
C LEU A 406 28.73 19.40 -6.34
N THR A 407 29.08 18.39 -5.54
CA THR A 407 28.48 18.19 -4.21
C THR A 407 28.86 19.32 -3.26
N GLU A 408 30.13 19.76 -3.27
CA GLU A 408 30.60 20.89 -2.47
C GLU A 408 29.89 22.19 -2.89
N LYS A 409 29.71 22.41 -4.20
CA LYS A 409 28.96 23.55 -4.72
C LYS A 409 27.50 23.52 -4.25
N LEU A 410 26.82 22.37 -4.32
CA LEU A 410 25.45 22.21 -3.82
C LEU A 410 25.34 22.58 -2.33
N ILE A 411 26.30 22.14 -1.53
CA ILE A 411 26.36 22.48 -0.09
C ILE A 411 26.62 23.98 0.12
N ALA A 412 27.47 24.60 -0.71
CA ALA A 412 27.70 26.04 -0.68
C ALA A 412 26.43 26.83 -1.01
N ASN A 413 25.64 26.41 -2.01
CA ASN A 413 24.35 27.01 -2.39
C ASN A 413 23.28 26.94 -1.29
N LEU A 414 23.45 26.15 -0.22
CA LEU A 414 22.56 26.25 0.94
C LEU A 414 22.60 27.65 1.57
N ALA A 415 23.75 28.31 1.53
CA ALA A 415 23.98 29.64 2.09
C ALA A 415 23.83 30.77 1.05
N ASP A 416 23.11 30.51 -0.04
CA ASP A 416 22.92 31.48 -1.11
C ASP A 416 22.25 32.78 -0.62
N ARG A 417 22.62 33.90 -1.25
CA ARG A 417 22.02 35.22 -1.01
C ARG A 417 20.53 35.20 -1.36
N SER A 418 20.17 34.48 -2.42
CA SER A 418 18.80 34.36 -2.91
C SER A 418 18.03 33.24 -2.21
N GLU A 419 16.84 33.57 -1.71
CA GLU A 419 15.97 32.63 -1.00
C GLU A 419 15.53 31.44 -1.85
N ILE A 420 15.17 31.71 -3.10
CA ILE A 420 14.68 30.71 -4.04
C ILE A 420 15.78 29.71 -4.40
N VAL A 421 17.02 30.17 -4.53
CA VAL A 421 18.19 29.31 -4.82
C VAL A 421 18.52 28.43 -3.62
N SER A 422 18.62 29.02 -2.42
CA SER A 422 18.87 28.29 -1.18
C SER A 422 17.78 27.23 -0.91
N SER A 423 16.52 27.57 -1.12
CA SER A 423 15.39 26.64 -0.93
C SER A 423 15.44 25.46 -1.91
N GLU A 424 15.75 25.71 -3.18
CA GLU A 424 15.89 24.64 -4.17
C GLU A 424 17.12 23.76 -3.90
N ALA A 425 18.23 24.34 -3.42
CA ALA A 425 19.42 23.60 -3.01
C ALA A 425 19.12 22.64 -1.85
N ILE A 426 18.35 23.09 -0.86
CA ILE A 426 17.85 22.25 0.25
C ILE A 426 17.06 21.05 -0.30
N VAL A 427 16.12 21.28 -1.21
CA VAL A 427 15.28 20.22 -1.77
C VAL A 427 16.11 19.24 -2.61
N ALA A 428 17.04 19.73 -3.44
CA ALA A 428 17.93 18.88 -4.22
C ALA A 428 18.84 18.02 -3.33
N LEU A 429 19.38 18.59 -2.25
CA LEU A 429 20.19 17.86 -1.26
C LEU A 429 19.37 16.80 -0.51
N VAL A 430 18.13 17.11 -0.14
CA VAL A 430 17.22 16.13 0.48
C VAL A 430 16.97 14.93 -0.45
N VAL A 431 16.81 15.16 -1.75
CA VAL A 431 16.69 14.06 -2.74
C VAL A 431 17.95 13.20 -2.72
N LEU A 432 19.14 13.81 -2.75
CA LEU A 432 20.42 13.09 -2.71
C LEU A 432 20.59 12.25 -1.42
N ILE A 433 20.23 12.81 -0.27
CA ILE A 433 20.25 12.13 1.04
C ILE A 433 19.35 10.90 1.02
N ARG A 434 18.10 11.04 0.54
CA ARG A 434 17.13 9.93 0.49
C ARG A 434 17.59 8.80 -0.43
N LEU A 435 18.08 9.15 -1.63
CA LEU A 435 18.66 8.17 -2.56
C LEU A 435 19.83 7.42 -1.92
N SER A 436 20.69 8.13 -1.21
CA SER A 436 21.84 7.54 -0.51
C SER A 436 21.39 6.57 0.59
N VAL A 437 20.37 6.91 1.39
CA VAL A 437 19.82 6.02 2.42
C VAL A 437 19.20 4.74 1.84
N ASP A 438 18.51 4.83 0.71
CA ASP A 438 17.90 3.67 0.07
C ASP A 438 18.95 2.65 -0.41
N THR A 439 20.13 3.10 -0.86
CA THR A 439 21.24 2.20 -1.22
C THR A 439 21.71 1.34 -0.04
N LYS A 440 21.73 1.86 1.19
CA LYS A 440 22.08 1.11 2.42
C LYS A 440 21.13 -0.06 2.69
N ARG A 441 19.84 0.11 2.41
CA ARG A 441 18.80 -0.92 2.64
C ARG A 441 18.90 -2.08 1.66
N THR A 442 19.19 -1.80 0.39
CA THR A 442 19.35 -2.83 -0.65
C THR A 442 20.52 -3.77 -0.37
N VAL A 443 21.64 -3.27 0.18
CA VAL A 443 22.82 -4.09 0.49
C VAL A 443 22.62 -4.95 1.74
N ARG A 444 21.91 -4.46 2.77
CA ARG A 444 21.56 -5.28 3.96
C ARG A 444 20.64 -6.46 3.64
N SER A 445 19.89 -6.42 2.54
CA SER A 445 19.06 -7.55 2.08
C SER A 445 19.85 -8.70 1.44
N ARG A 446 21.16 -8.55 1.21
CA ARG A 446 22.07 -9.56 0.62
C ARG A 446 22.99 -10.20 1.66
N SER A 447 22.56 -10.34 2.92
CA SER A 447 23.42 -10.71 4.05
C SER A 447 23.92 -12.16 4.12
N ASN A 448 23.88 -12.93 3.03
CA ASN A 448 24.35 -14.33 3.00
C ASN A 448 25.45 -14.63 1.96
N SER A 449 26.09 -13.62 1.35
CA SER A 449 27.29 -13.84 0.54
C SER A 449 28.57 -13.49 1.30
N ASP A 450 29.55 -14.41 1.27
CA ASP A 450 30.88 -14.39 1.90
C ASP A 450 31.42 -13.01 2.33
N THR A 451 31.63 -12.86 3.62
CA THR A 451 32.03 -11.63 4.33
C THR A 451 33.47 -11.15 4.08
N SER A 452 34.20 -11.73 3.12
CA SER A 452 35.59 -11.35 2.82
C SER A 452 35.78 -10.56 1.53
N MET A 453 34.76 -10.46 0.66
CA MET A 453 34.81 -9.68 -0.59
C MET A 453 33.89 -8.45 -0.59
N ALA A 454 33.04 -8.28 0.43
CA ALA A 454 32.05 -7.19 0.50
C ALA A 454 32.60 -5.85 1.02
N THR A 455 33.78 -5.85 1.65
CA THR A 455 34.33 -4.64 2.30
C THR A 455 34.80 -3.59 1.30
N GLU A 456 35.36 -3.99 0.14
CA GLU A 456 35.84 -3.03 -0.86
C GLU A 456 34.70 -2.37 -1.66
N SER A 457 33.60 -3.09 -1.91
CA SER A 457 32.43 -2.54 -2.61
C SER A 457 31.52 -1.68 -1.72
N ALA A 458 31.58 -1.86 -0.40
CA ALA A 458 30.75 -1.11 0.54
C ALA A 458 31.23 0.33 0.75
N ASP A 459 32.53 0.58 0.59
CA ASP A 459 33.14 1.89 0.82
C ASP A 459 32.81 2.92 -0.27
N HIS A 460 32.41 2.47 -1.47
CA HIS A 460 32.09 3.33 -2.62
C HIS A 460 30.59 3.56 -2.85
N ILE A 461 29.73 3.12 -1.92
CA ILE A 461 28.29 3.31 -2.03
C ILE A 461 27.94 4.78 -1.76
N PRO A 462 26.94 5.38 -2.44
CA PRO A 462 26.50 6.75 -2.15
C PRO A 462 26.30 7.07 -0.67
N PHE A 463 25.76 6.12 0.12
CA PHE A 463 25.63 6.27 1.57
C PHE A 463 26.98 6.51 2.28
N SER A 464 27.99 5.68 2.03
CA SER A 464 29.28 5.76 2.73
C SER A 464 30.07 7.01 2.36
N VAL A 465 30.02 7.39 1.07
CA VAL A 465 30.69 8.61 0.57
C VAL A 465 30.05 9.84 1.20
N LEU A 466 28.71 9.94 1.18
CA LEU A 466 28.00 11.08 1.77
C LEU A 466 28.25 11.17 3.29
N ALA A 467 28.19 10.04 4.00
CA ALA A 467 28.49 9.96 5.43
C ALA A 467 29.90 10.47 5.78
N ARG A 468 30.91 10.05 5.01
CA ARG A 468 32.32 10.33 5.32
C ARG A 468 32.74 11.74 4.96
N GLU A 469 32.29 12.26 3.82
CA GLU A 469 32.86 13.48 3.22
C GLU A 469 31.97 14.70 3.38
N TYR A 470 30.64 14.52 3.49
CA TYR A 470 29.70 15.62 3.30
C TYR A 470 28.75 15.90 4.47
N ILE A 471 28.56 14.97 5.43
CA ILE A 471 27.69 15.22 6.59
C ILE A 471 28.18 16.41 7.43
N GLU A 472 29.46 16.44 7.82
CA GLU A 472 30.01 17.54 8.62
C GLU A 472 29.87 18.92 7.93
N PRO A 473 30.26 19.09 6.65
CA PRO A 473 30.01 20.34 5.91
C PRO A 473 28.53 20.76 5.87
N ILE A 474 27.60 19.79 5.72
CA ILE A 474 26.16 20.07 5.71
C ILE A 474 25.72 20.59 7.09
N GLU A 475 26.15 19.95 8.18
CA GLU A 475 25.84 20.41 9.54
C GLU A 475 26.33 21.85 9.78
N GLN A 476 27.57 22.14 9.38
CA GLN A 476 28.15 23.48 9.52
C GLN A 476 27.29 24.52 8.78
N LYS A 477 26.86 24.25 7.54
CA LYS A 477 25.98 25.15 6.78
C LYS A 477 24.60 25.32 7.39
N ILE A 478 24.02 24.26 7.96
CA ILE A 478 22.72 24.34 8.65
C ILE A 478 22.79 25.36 9.78
N PHE A 479 23.77 25.26 10.68
CA PHE A 479 23.83 26.14 11.85
C PHE A 479 24.42 27.52 11.55
N ALA A 480 25.40 27.62 10.65
CA ALA A 480 26.05 28.89 10.34
C ALA A 480 25.24 29.78 9.38
N SER A 481 24.37 29.20 8.55
CA SER A 481 23.69 29.94 7.47
C SER A 481 22.17 29.80 7.50
N LEU A 482 21.64 28.59 7.69
CA LEU A 482 20.18 28.36 7.62
C LEU A 482 19.47 28.73 8.94
N LEU A 483 19.98 28.28 10.08
CA LEU A 483 19.42 28.55 11.41
C LEU A 483 20.03 29.81 12.03
N THR A 484 19.82 30.94 11.37
CA THR A 484 20.29 32.27 11.82
C THR A 484 19.13 33.25 11.96
N ALA A 485 19.31 34.32 12.73
CA ALA A 485 18.26 35.33 12.92
C ALA A 485 17.75 35.94 11.60
N LYS A 486 18.61 36.03 10.57
CA LYS A 486 18.25 36.53 9.24
C LYS A 486 17.40 35.54 8.44
N ASN A 487 17.69 34.24 8.53
CA ASN A 487 17.11 33.22 7.65
C ASN A 487 16.06 32.32 8.33
N ILE A 488 15.74 32.56 9.60
CA ILE A 488 14.85 31.70 10.38
C ILE A 488 13.43 31.58 9.83
N LEU A 489 12.95 32.58 9.09
CA LEU A 489 11.66 32.51 8.40
C LEU A 489 11.60 31.38 7.37
N ARG A 490 12.76 30.91 6.88
CA ARG A 490 12.93 29.78 5.95
C ARG A 490 12.94 28.41 6.64
N PHE A 491 12.67 28.35 7.95
CA PHE A 491 12.73 27.11 8.73
C PHE A 491 11.89 25.98 8.16
N SER A 492 10.74 26.28 7.53
CA SER A 492 9.90 25.28 6.85
C SER A 492 10.65 24.46 5.79
N ASN A 493 11.64 25.06 5.10
CA ASN A 493 12.48 24.36 4.13
C ASN A 493 13.64 23.66 4.85
N SER A 494 14.36 24.37 5.72
CA SER A 494 15.54 23.85 6.43
C SER A 494 15.21 22.64 7.31
N LYS A 495 14.01 22.57 7.89
CA LYS A 495 13.60 21.43 8.72
C LYS A 495 13.53 20.13 7.93
N ILE A 496 13.18 20.15 6.64
CA ILE A 496 13.08 18.93 5.82
C ILE A 496 14.47 18.29 5.65
N LEU A 497 15.51 19.13 5.54
CA LEU A 497 16.90 18.68 5.54
C LEU A 497 17.30 18.09 6.89
N ILE A 498 17.00 18.78 7.99
CA ILE A 498 17.28 18.30 9.36
C ILE A 498 16.58 16.96 9.63
N GLU A 499 15.29 16.85 9.29
CA GLU A 499 14.49 15.63 9.40
C GLU A 499 15.11 14.48 8.59
N SER A 500 15.56 14.75 7.36
CA SER A 500 16.16 13.72 6.48
C SER A 500 17.53 13.25 6.99
N LEU A 501 18.32 14.14 7.60
CA LEU A 501 19.59 13.79 8.25
C LEU A 501 19.36 12.94 9.50
N ILE A 502 18.44 13.33 10.39
CA ILE A 502 18.10 12.57 11.60
C ILE A 502 17.61 11.16 11.25
N LEU A 503 16.72 11.02 10.26
CA LEU A 503 16.17 9.72 9.89
C LEU A 503 17.15 8.83 9.11
N GLY A 504 18.13 9.42 8.42
CA GLY A 504 19.03 8.72 7.51
C GLY A 504 20.42 8.43 8.05
N PHE A 505 20.96 9.36 8.84
CA PHE A 505 22.38 9.45 9.21
C PHE A 505 22.60 9.66 10.72
N SER A 506 21.67 9.19 11.56
CA SER A 506 21.67 9.46 13.00
C SER A 506 22.95 9.06 13.74
N HIS A 507 23.65 8.03 13.27
CA HIS A 507 24.89 7.54 13.88
C HIS A 507 26.14 8.25 13.33
N GLU A 508 25.98 8.95 12.22
CA GLU A 508 27.02 9.63 11.47
C GLU A 508 27.04 11.15 11.74
N LEU A 509 26.05 11.68 12.46
CA LEU A 509 25.99 13.09 12.91
C LEU A 509 26.98 13.39 14.04
N SER A 510 27.43 14.64 14.14
CA SER A 510 28.36 15.06 15.20
C SER A 510 27.73 15.00 16.60
N GLU A 511 28.56 14.77 17.63
CA GLU A 511 28.11 14.72 19.04
C GLU A 511 27.42 16.02 19.49
N ASP A 512 27.84 17.16 18.94
CA ASP A 512 27.27 18.48 19.25
C ASP A 512 26.00 18.82 18.45
N PHE A 513 25.63 18.02 17.44
CA PHE A 513 24.52 18.32 16.53
C PHE A 513 23.22 18.57 17.28
N LEU A 514 22.86 17.67 18.20
CA LEU A 514 21.64 17.77 18.99
C LEU A 514 21.68 18.97 19.96
N ILE A 515 22.85 19.31 20.50
CA ILE A 515 23.02 20.46 21.39
C ILE A 515 22.79 21.77 20.61
N LYS A 516 23.41 21.91 19.44
CA LYS A 516 23.21 23.08 18.56
C LYS A 516 21.77 23.20 18.06
N LEU A 517 21.13 22.07 17.76
CA LEU A 517 19.71 22.05 17.38
C LEU A 517 18.81 22.47 18.55
N ALA A 518 19.09 22.00 19.77
CA ALA A 518 18.38 22.43 20.97
C ALA A 518 18.48 23.95 21.15
N ASP A 519 19.71 24.48 21.14
CA ASP A 519 19.95 25.91 21.32
C ASP A 519 19.25 26.75 20.24
N SER A 520 19.19 26.25 19.00
CA SER A 520 18.47 26.90 17.90
C SER A 520 16.95 26.91 18.13
N LEU A 521 16.35 25.78 18.54
CA LEU A 521 14.91 25.70 18.85
C LEU A 521 14.53 26.68 19.97
N LEU A 522 15.34 26.74 21.03
CA LEU A 522 15.10 27.64 22.17
C LEU A 522 15.32 29.11 21.82
N THR A 523 16.43 29.43 21.15
CA THR A 523 16.81 30.83 20.83
C THR A 523 15.80 31.48 19.90
N PHE A 524 15.35 30.75 18.88
CA PHE A 524 14.42 31.25 17.87
C PHE A 524 12.95 30.96 18.17
N LYS A 525 12.66 30.27 19.29
CA LYS A 525 11.30 29.89 19.72
C LYS A 525 10.52 29.18 18.61
N LEU A 526 11.16 28.17 18.02
CA LEU A 526 10.57 27.33 16.97
C LEU A 526 9.61 26.33 17.60
N SER A 527 8.33 26.65 17.62
CA SER A 527 7.28 25.96 18.37
C SER A 527 6.07 25.70 17.49
N LEU A 528 5.17 24.81 17.91
CA LEU A 528 3.90 24.51 17.23
C LEU A 528 3.04 25.76 16.95
N LYS A 529 3.18 26.80 17.78
CA LYS A 529 2.47 28.07 17.62
C LYS A 529 3.05 28.95 16.52
N THR A 530 4.37 28.92 16.33
CA THR A 530 5.08 29.74 15.33
C THR A 530 5.22 28.99 14.02
N PHE A 531 5.51 27.70 14.07
CA PHE A 531 5.70 26.79 12.94
C PHE A 531 5.02 25.45 13.22
N PRO A 532 3.72 25.25 12.88
CA PRO A 532 2.98 24.03 13.18
C PRO A 532 3.65 22.75 12.65
N GLU A 533 4.41 22.84 11.58
CA GLU A 533 5.11 21.70 10.97
C GLU A 533 6.36 21.23 11.75
N VAL A 534 6.79 21.94 12.80
CA VAL A 534 7.92 21.54 13.66
C VAL A 534 7.67 20.20 14.36
N VAL A 535 6.40 19.81 14.51
CA VAL A 535 6.00 18.50 15.06
C VAL A 535 6.63 17.32 14.31
N LYS A 536 6.87 17.47 13.00
CA LYS A 536 7.54 16.44 12.20
C LYS A 536 9.00 16.27 12.59
N THR A 537 9.68 17.36 12.95
CA THR A 537 11.03 17.32 13.54
C THR A 537 11.01 16.63 14.89
N TYR A 538 10.04 16.95 15.76
CA TYR A 538 9.90 16.28 17.06
C TYR A 538 9.68 14.77 16.90
N LYS A 539 8.84 14.38 15.94
CA LYS A 539 8.60 12.98 15.58
C LYS A 539 9.88 12.28 15.12
N ALA A 540 10.66 12.90 14.23
CA ALA A 540 11.93 12.35 13.77
C ALA A 540 12.88 12.10 14.94
N LEU A 541 13.03 13.08 15.84
CA LEU A 541 13.88 12.97 17.03
C LEU A 541 13.49 11.80 17.93
N PHE A 542 12.23 11.73 18.37
CA PHE A 542 11.78 10.66 19.27
C PHE A 542 11.68 9.29 18.59
N SER A 543 11.60 9.22 17.26
CA SER A 543 11.63 7.93 16.54
C SER A 543 13.02 7.32 16.45
N VAL A 544 14.08 8.13 16.56
CA VAL A 544 15.46 7.72 16.32
C VAL A 544 16.28 7.65 17.59
N TYR A 545 16.22 8.70 18.44
CA TYR A 545 17.09 8.83 19.62
C TYR A 545 16.39 8.40 20.90
N ASP A 546 17.07 7.64 21.74
CA ASP A 546 16.58 7.35 23.09
C ASP A 546 16.67 8.59 23.99
N PHE A 547 15.98 8.55 25.14
CA PHE A 547 15.89 9.71 26.02
C PHE A 547 17.28 10.17 26.52
N GLU A 548 18.19 9.22 26.78
CA GLU A 548 19.52 9.50 27.33
C GLU A 548 20.42 10.27 26.35
N ASP A 549 20.18 10.11 25.04
CA ASP A 549 20.94 10.77 23.98
C ASP A 549 20.42 12.18 23.66
N LEU A 550 19.20 12.51 24.09
CA LEU A 550 18.57 13.80 23.82
C LEU A 550 18.93 14.83 24.90
N PRO A 551 19.31 16.07 24.53
CA PRO A 551 19.57 17.12 25.51
C PRO A 551 18.32 17.41 26.36
N GLU A 552 18.46 17.41 27.70
CA GLU A 552 17.32 17.59 28.62
C GLU A 552 16.55 18.90 28.33
N LYS A 553 17.26 19.99 28.00
CA LYS A 553 16.65 21.28 27.62
C LYS A 553 15.78 21.19 26.37
N MET A 554 16.15 20.34 25.41
CA MET A 554 15.36 20.10 24.20
C MET A 554 14.07 19.37 24.57
N VAL A 555 14.15 18.32 25.37
CA VAL A 555 12.97 17.54 25.78
C VAL A 555 12.04 18.37 26.67
N ASP A 556 12.58 19.21 27.55
CA ASP A 556 11.81 20.20 28.32
C ASP A 556 11.02 21.14 27.41
N TYR A 557 11.69 21.72 26.41
CA TYR A 557 11.07 22.65 25.46
C TYR A 557 9.96 21.97 24.64
N ILE A 558 10.24 20.78 24.09
CA ILE A 558 9.26 20.03 23.28
C ILE A 558 8.08 19.59 24.15
N SER A 559 8.32 19.12 25.37
CA SER A 559 7.24 18.67 26.27
C SER A 559 6.31 19.82 26.66
N GLU A 560 6.85 21.02 26.88
CA GLU A 560 6.05 22.21 27.19
C GLU A 560 5.22 22.67 25.98
N ASP A 561 5.83 22.70 24.78
CA ASP A 561 5.17 23.09 23.53
C ASP A 561 4.04 22.12 23.15
N LEU A 562 4.25 20.80 23.29
CA LEU A 562 3.21 19.79 23.07
C LEU A 562 2.07 19.92 24.09
N GLY A 563 2.40 20.17 25.36
CA GLY A 563 1.41 20.36 26.41
C GLY A 563 0.52 21.59 26.16
N GLU A 564 1.11 22.72 25.74
CA GLU A 564 0.35 23.91 25.33
C GLU A 564 -0.53 23.67 24.11
N ALA A 565 -0.02 22.94 23.11
CA ALA A 565 -0.76 22.63 21.89
C ALA A 565 -1.99 21.75 22.14
N LEU A 566 -1.93 20.82 23.10
CA LEU A 566 -3.07 19.97 23.47
C LEU A 566 -4.15 20.72 24.26
N LEU A 567 -3.77 21.76 25.01
CA LEU A 567 -4.71 22.60 25.79
C LEU A 567 -5.47 23.60 24.91
N ALA A 568 -4.89 23.99 23.77
CA ALA A 568 -5.54 24.89 22.81
C ALA A 568 -6.37 24.06 21.81
N PRO A 569 -7.68 24.30 21.66
CA PRO A 569 -8.47 23.65 20.61
C PRO A 569 -7.96 24.16 19.26
N SER A 570 -7.19 23.33 18.55
CA SER A 570 -6.68 23.71 17.24
C SER A 570 -7.72 23.39 16.18
N ASN A 571 -8.01 24.36 15.30
CA ASN A 571 -8.89 24.15 14.14
C ASN A 571 -8.27 23.24 13.06
N TYR A 572 -7.01 22.81 13.23
CA TYR A 572 -6.25 22.04 12.26
C TYR A 572 -6.11 20.58 12.72
N HIS A 573 -7.11 19.77 12.36
CA HIS A 573 -7.18 18.36 12.76
C HIS A 573 -5.92 17.55 12.38
N SER A 574 -5.26 17.86 11.25
CA SER A 574 -4.04 17.16 10.82
C SER A 574 -2.85 17.40 11.76
N VAL A 575 -2.72 18.59 12.34
CA VAL A 575 -1.61 18.92 13.25
C VAL A 575 -1.80 18.22 14.58
N ILE A 576 -3.05 18.14 15.09
CA ILE A 576 -3.37 17.41 16.32
C ILE A 576 -2.97 15.93 16.20
N LEU A 577 -3.25 15.29 15.05
CA LEU A 577 -2.87 13.90 14.83
C LEU A 577 -1.37 13.69 14.93
N ASP A 578 -0.57 14.54 14.28
CA ASP A 578 0.89 14.47 14.38
C ASP A 578 1.38 14.73 15.81
N VAL A 579 0.75 15.66 16.55
CA VAL A 579 1.05 15.94 17.96
C VAL A 579 0.81 14.70 18.83
N LEU A 580 -0.33 14.03 18.66
CA LEU A 580 -0.70 12.83 19.42
C LEU A 580 0.32 11.70 19.21
N VAL A 581 0.75 11.48 17.97
CA VAL A 581 1.79 10.47 17.65
C VAL A 581 3.12 10.78 18.34
N VAL A 582 3.51 12.06 18.42
CA VAL A 582 4.72 12.47 19.14
C VAL A 582 4.56 12.26 20.64
N CYS A 583 3.39 12.55 21.19
CA CYS A 583 3.06 12.32 22.60
C CYS A 583 3.19 10.84 23.00
N GLU A 584 2.72 9.91 22.18
CA GLU A 584 2.88 8.47 22.43
C GLU A 584 4.35 8.05 22.53
N ALA A 585 5.19 8.54 21.62
CA ALA A 585 6.62 8.29 21.64
C ALA A 585 7.28 8.89 22.90
N LEU A 586 6.83 10.09 23.32
CA LEU A 586 7.29 10.76 24.52
C LEU A 586 6.94 9.96 25.79
N TYR A 587 5.69 9.46 25.92
CA TYR A 587 5.27 8.74 27.13
C TYR A 587 6.11 7.49 27.38
N LYS A 588 6.42 6.75 26.32
CA LYS A 588 7.26 5.55 26.37
C LYS A 588 8.67 5.85 26.89
N LYS A 589 9.23 6.99 26.50
CA LYS A 589 10.62 7.36 26.79
C LYS A 589 10.81 8.05 28.14
N VAL A 590 9.80 8.78 28.61
CA VAL A 590 9.95 9.70 29.74
C VAL A 590 9.23 9.24 31.02
N ALA A 591 8.50 8.12 30.95
CA ALA A 591 7.73 7.53 32.05
C ALA A 591 8.46 7.41 33.40
N HIS A 592 9.75 7.05 33.36
CA HIS A 592 10.55 6.75 34.56
C HIS A 592 11.11 7.99 35.28
N ILE A 593 10.96 9.18 34.69
CA ILE A 593 11.61 10.40 35.18
C ILE A 593 10.60 11.23 36.00
N PRO A 594 10.86 11.51 37.29
CA PRO A 594 9.89 12.15 38.19
C PRO A 594 9.36 13.50 37.69
N LYS A 595 10.25 14.34 37.13
CA LYS A 595 9.93 15.69 36.63
C LYS A 595 8.83 15.66 35.56
N TYR A 596 9.00 14.80 34.56
CA TYR A 596 8.04 14.68 33.46
C TYR A 596 6.81 13.88 33.85
N ASN A 597 6.92 12.92 34.77
CA ASN A 597 5.74 12.23 35.31
C ASN A 597 4.76 13.23 35.96
N VAL A 598 5.27 14.23 36.68
CA VAL A 598 4.47 15.35 37.20
C VAL A 598 3.86 16.17 36.06
N LEU A 599 4.63 16.50 35.02
CA LEU A 599 4.14 17.25 33.85
C LEU A 599 3.01 16.49 33.12
N MET A 600 3.17 15.19 32.89
CA MET A 600 2.16 14.35 32.25
C MET A 600 0.86 14.31 33.05
N ASN A 601 0.94 14.24 34.38
CA ASN A 601 -0.24 14.26 35.26
C ASN A 601 -0.94 15.63 35.32
N THR A 602 -0.17 16.72 35.26
CA THR A 602 -0.68 18.08 35.47
C THR A 602 -1.16 18.77 34.20
N LYS A 603 -0.59 18.45 33.04
CA LYS A 603 -0.93 19.08 31.75
C LYS A 603 -1.49 18.12 30.72
N PHE A 604 -0.81 17.02 30.42
CA PHE A 604 -1.19 16.13 29.31
C PHE A 604 -2.47 15.34 29.61
N PHE A 605 -2.56 14.75 30.81
CA PHE A 605 -3.75 14.00 31.22
C PHE A 605 -5.03 14.84 31.15
N PRO A 606 -5.13 16.03 31.78
CA PRO A 606 -6.35 16.85 31.69
C PRO A 606 -6.63 17.31 30.25
N ALA A 607 -5.61 17.68 29.47
CA ALA A 607 -5.81 18.11 28.08
C ALA A 607 -6.41 17.00 27.20
N ILE A 608 -5.91 15.76 27.31
CA ILE A 608 -6.44 14.63 26.55
C ILE A 608 -7.84 14.25 27.04
N ALA A 609 -8.06 14.24 28.36
CA ALA A 609 -9.36 13.97 28.97
C ALA A 609 -10.44 14.94 28.47
N ASP A 610 -10.17 16.24 28.51
CA ASP A 610 -11.11 17.27 28.05
C ASP A 610 -11.39 17.12 26.55
N ASN A 611 -10.35 16.88 25.74
CA ASN A 611 -10.49 16.68 24.30
C ASN A 611 -11.30 15.42 23.95
N LEU A 612 -11.19 14.33 24.71
CA LEU A 612 -12.00 13.12 24.51
C LEU A 612 -13.49 13.36 24.75
N THR A 613 -13.82 14.20 25.73
CA THR A 613 -15.22 14.56 26.03
C THR A 613 -15.82 15.58 25.06
N ASN A 614 -14.98 16.21 24.21
CA ASN A 614 -15.44 17.21 23.27
C ASN A 614 -16.28 16.60 22.13
N LYS A 615 -17.53 17.07 22.02
CA LYS A 615 -18.50 16.60 21.03
C LYS A 615 -18.18 17.02 19.60
N GLU A 616 -17.33 18.01 19.39
CA GLU A 616 -17.01 18.59 18.08
C GLU A 616 -15.99 17.76 17.28
N TYR A 617 -15.15 16.95 17.93
CA TYR A 617 -14.20 16.09 17.22
C TYR A 617 -14.89 14.92 16.50
N SER A 618 -14.35 14.57 15.33
CA SER A 618 -14.78 13.40 14.56
C SER A 618 -14.47 12.08 15.29
N SER A 619 -15.11 10.98 14.87
CA SER A 619 -14.83 9.64 15.38
C SER A 619 -13.36 9.27 15.27
N ASP A 620 -12.71 9.64 14.17
CA ASP A 620 -11.33 9.26 13.88
C ASP A 620 -10.36 9.92 14.86
N ILE A 621 -10.53 11.23 15.10
CA ILE A 621 -9.70 11.97 16.08
C ILE A 621 -9.90 11.41 17.49
N ARG A 622 -11.13 11.03 17.85
CA ARG A 622 -11.39 10.40 19.14
C ARG A 622 -10.72 9.04 19.29
N GLN A 623 -10.60 8.25 18.22
CA GLN A 623 -9.85 7.00 18.26
C GLN A 623 -8.37 7.27 18.52
N TYR A 624 -7.75 8.21 17.80
CA TYR A 624 -6.36 8.59 18.07
C TYR A 624 -6.17 9.12 19.49
N LEU A 625 -7.06 9.98 19.98
CA LEU A 625 -7.04 10.45 21.36
C LEU A 625 -7.18 9.30 22.37
N LEU A 626 -8.02 8.31 22.10
CA LEU A 626 -8.19 7.11 22.95
C LEU A 626 -6.93 6.27 22.99
N ASP A 627 -6.24 6.08 21.86
CA ASP A 627 -4.99 5.33 21.83
C ASP A 627 -3.89 6.06 22.59
N THR A 628 -3.70 7.36 22.32
CA THR A 628 -2.73 8.20 23.03
C THR A 628 -3.04 8.28 24.53
N PHE A 629 -4.31 8.33 24.90
CA PHE A 629 -4.74 8.23 26.29
C PHE A 629 -4.36 6.88 26.92
N SER A 630 -4.58 5.77 26.20
CA SER A 630 -4.20 4.44 26.66
C SER A 630 -2.69 4.31 26.89
N GLU A 631 -1.87 4.86 25.97
CA GLU A 631 -0.41 4.86 26.06
C GLU A 631 0.09 5.71 27.24
N LEU A 632 -0.52 6.88 27.46
CA LEU A 632 -0.24 7.72 28.62
C LEU A 632 -0.49 6.92 29.91
N ILE A 633 -1.64 6.27 29.99
CA ILE A 633 -2.07 5.51 31.15
C ILE A 633 -1.11 4.34 31.46
N ILE A 634 -0.72 3.59 30.43
CA ILE A 634 0.17 2.44 30.54
C ILE A 634 1.53 2.87 31.08
N HIS A 635 2.15 3.88 30.45
CA HIS A 635 3.53 4.23 30.73
C HIS A 635 3.68 5.21 31.91
N VAL A 636 2.73 6.11 32.15
CA VAL A 636 2.83 7.12 33.22
C VAL A 636 2.16 6.64 34.51
N ASN A 637 2.84 6.85 35.65
CA ASN A 637 2.22 6.64 36.96
C ASN A 637 1.24 7.77 37.27
N LEU A 638 -0.06 7.50 37.15
CA LEU A 638 -1.10 8.49 37.37
C LEU A 638 -1.24 8.86 38.86
N SER A 639 -1.62 10.11 39.11
CA SER A 639 -2.10 10.54 40.42
C SER A 639 -3.42 9.81 40.78
N PRO A 640 -3.75 9.67 42.07
CA PRO A 640 -4.98 8.98 42.49
C PRO A 640 -6.26 9.63 41.94
N GLU A 641 -6.22 10.95 41.70
CA GLU A 641 -7.32 11.71 41.14
C GLU A 641 -7.47 11.47 39.63
N ASN A 642 -6.36 11.50 38.88
CA ASN A 642 -6.35 11.17 37.46
C ASN A 642 -6.75 9.72 37.20
N GLN A 643 -6.34 8.78 38.08
CA GLN A 643 -6.76 7.39 37.98
C GLN A 643 -8.30 7.26 38.09
N LYS A 644 -8.95 7.98 39.02
CA LYS A 644 -10.42 8.00 39.12
C LYS A 644 -11.07 8.61 37.88
N GLN A 645 -10.53 9.73 37.36
CA GLN A 645 -11.04 10.35 36.15
C GLN A 645 -10.90 9.44 34.92
N SER A 646 -9.80 8.69 34.82
CA SER A 646 -9.59 7.75 33.70
C SER A 646 -10.67 6.67 33.63
N ASN A 647 -11.12 6.18 34.79
CA ASN A 647 -12.20 5.22 34.88
C ASN A 647 -13.54 5.80 34.37
N ILE A 648 -13.82 7.07 34.71
CA ILE A 648 -15.03 7.76 34.23
C ILE A 648 -14.98 7.94 32.71
N ILE A 649 -13.82 8.31 32.16
CA ILE A 649 -13.64 8.50 30.71
C ILE A 649 -13.84 7.19 29.94
N PHE A 650 -13.29 6.07 30.43
CA PHE A 650 -13.54 4.76 29.81
C PHE A 650 -15.02 4.37 29.87
N GLN A 651 -15.69 4.60 31.01
CA GLN A 651 -17.14 4.34 31.12
C GLN A 651 -17.96 5.13 30.10
N GLN A 652 -17.65 6.43 29.93
CA GLN A 652 -18.32 7.30 28.96
C GLN A 652 -17.98 6.92 27.51
N SER A 653 -16.74 6.53 27.24
CA SER A 653 -16.28 6.15 25.91
C SER A 653 -16.89 4.82 25.44
N LEU A 654 -17.27 3.94 26.38
CA LEU A 654 -18.03 2.73 26.09
C LEU A 654 -19.49 3.02 25.68
N ASP A 655 -20.07 4.17 26.06
CA ASP A 655 -21.43 4.56 25.61
C ASP A 655 -21.46 5.10 24.17
N TYR A 656 -20.30 5.41 23.59
CA TYR A 656 -20.25 5.98 22.25
C TYR A 656 -20.19 4.89 21.18
N GLU A 657 -21.34 4.61 20.55
CA GLU A 657 -21.55 3.50 19.60
C GLU A 657 -20.55 3.46 18.44
N VAL A 658 -20.08 4.62 17.95
CA VAL A 658 -19.18 4.66 16.79
C VAL A 658 -17.75 4.23 17.13
N THR A 659 -17.25 4.52 18.34
CA THR A 659 -15.88 4.16 18.75
C THR A 659 -15.83 2.99 19.71
N VAL A 660 -16.96 2.40 20.09
CA VAL A 660 -17.04 1.38 21.14
C VAL A 660 -16.09 0.19 20.91
N ASN A 661 -15.96 -0.32 19.68
CA ASN A 661 -15.02 -1.40 19.38
C ASN A 661 -13.57 -1.00 19.69
N PHE A 662 -13.18 0.20 19.27
CA PHE A 662 -11.85 0.74 19.51
C PHE A 662 -11.63 1.03 21.01
N THR A 663 -12.66 1.53 21.71
CA THR A 663 -12.63 1.70 23.18
C THR A 663 -12.38 0.34 23.87
N ILE A 664 -13.04 -0.73 23.42
CA ILE A 664 -12.84 -2.07 23.99
C ILE A 664 -11.42 -2.57 23.73
N GLU A 665 -10.89 -2.41 22.52
CA GLU A 665 -9.52 -2.82 22.16
C GLU A 665 -8.46 -2.06 22.97
N THR A 666 -8.62 -0.74 23.13
CA THR A 666 -7.74 0.07 23.98
C THR A 666 -7.85 -0.32 25.45
N MET A 667 -9.04 -0.65 25.96
CA MET A 667 -9.21 -1.17 27.32
C MET A 667 -8.54 -2.55 27.51
N VAL A 668 -8.56 -3.43 26.50
CA VAL A 668 -7.83 -4.72 26.54
C VAL A 668 -6.35 -4.45 26.73
N LYS A 669 -5.77 -3.59 25.88
CA LYS A 669 -4.36 -3.19 25.93
C LYS A 669 -3.96 -2.68 27.32
N VAL A 670 -4.77 -1.80 27.91
CA VAL A 670 -4.52 -1.28 29.27
C VAL A 670 -4.67 -2.36 30.33
N CYS A 671 -5.66 -3.24 30.23
CA CYS A 671 -5.90 -4.30 31.22
C CYS A 671 -4.77 -5.33 31.26
N GLU A 672 -4.20 -5.67 30.10
CA GLU A 672 -3.08 -6.61 30.00
C GLU A 672 -1.76 -6.01 30.48
N GLN A 673 -1.48 -4.74 30.15
CA GLN A 673 -0.19 -4.12 30.48
C GLN A 673 -0.16 -3.44 31.86
N LYS A 674 -1.33 -2.96 32.36
CA LYS A 674 -1.44 -2.26 33.64
C LYS A 674 -2.76 -2.58 34.37
N PRO A 675 -2.92 -3.82 34.86
CA PRO A 675 -4.18 -4.31 35.45
C PRO A 675 -4.62 -3.55 36.71
N GLU A 676 -3.69 -2.87 37.40
CA GLU A 676 -3.97 -2.10 38.63
C GLU A 676 -5.06 -1.04 38.45
N ILE A 677 -5.24 -0.51 37.24
CA ILE A 677 -6.26 0.51 36.93
C ILE A 677 -7.68 -0.07 37.03
N PHE A 678 -7.83 -1.34 36.65
CA PHE A 678 -9.07 -2.09 36.75
C PHE A 678 -9.34 -2.63 38.17
N SER A 679 -8.51 -2.28 39.15
CA SER A 679 -8.78 -2.60 40.57
C SER A 679 -9.99 -1.85 41.14
N TYR A 680 -10.47 -0.82 40.44
CA TYR A 680 -11.64 -0.05 40.85
C TYR A 680 -12.94 -0.78 40.45
N SER A 681 -13.73 -1.20 41.44
CA SER A 681 -14.87 -2.10 41.23
C SER A 681 -15.98 -1.52 40.34
N GLU A 682 -16.19 -0.21 40.34
CA GLU A 682 -17.29 0.41 39.56
C GLU A 682 -17.04 0.40 38.05
N LEU A 683 -15.78 0.53 37.60
CA LEU A 683 -15.44 0.43 36.17
C LEU A 683 -15.70 -0.99 35.66
N CYS A 684 -15.24 -1.99 36.42
CA CYS A 684 -15.40 -3.39 36.06
C CYS A 684 -16.88 -3.82 36.09
N LEU A 685 -17.68 -3.34 37.03
CA LEU A 685 -19.13 -3.57 37.05
C LEU A 685 -19.84 -2.97 35.83
N ALA A 686 -19.59 -1.68 35.55
CA ALA A 686 -20.20 -1.01 34.39
C ALA A 686 -19.76 -1.64 33.06
N SER A 687 -18.50 -2.07 32.97
CA SER A 687 -17.97 -2.78 31.80
C SER A 687 -18.61 -4.16 31.68
N LEU A 688 -18.74 -4.92 32.77
CA LEU A 688 -19.36 -6.24 32.76
C LEU A 688 -20.79 -6.20 32.22
N GLU A 689 -21.62 -5.26 32.70
CA GLU A 689 -23.00 -5.09 32.26
C GLU A 689 -23.08 -4.82 30.75
N LYS A 690 -22.32 -3.82 30.27
CA LYS A 690 -22.31 -3.44 28.83
C LYS A 690 -21.73 -4.53 27.93
N LEU A 691 -20.60 -5.12 28.31
CA LEU A 691 -19.94 -6.16 27.51
C LEU A 691 -20.81 -7.42 27.42
N THR A 692 -21.53 -7.78 28.50
CA THR A 692 -22.49 -8.89 28.48
C THR A 692 -23.63 -8.62 27.50
N ALA A 693 -24.12 -7.38 27.41
CA ALA A 693 -25.11 -6.99 26.40
C ALA A 693 -24.53 -7.07 24.98
N TYR A 694 -23.29 -6.65 24.78
CA TYR A 694 -22.61 -6.70 23.47
C TYR A 694 -22.32 -8.11 22.97
N LEU A 695 -22.14 -9.09 23.86
CA LEU A 695 -22.03 -10.52 23.46
C LEU A 695 -23.28 -11.03 22.74
N GLY A 696 -24.45 -10.42 22.96
CA GLY A 696 -25.70 -10.74 22.27
C GLY A 696 -25.93 -9.96 20.97
N SER A 697 -24.98 -9.10 20.55
CA SER A 697 -25.13 -8.27 19.36
C SER A 697 -24.95 -9.07 18.06
N SER A 698 -25.50 -8.56 16.95
CA SER A 698 -25.31 -9.14 15.61
C SER A 698 -23.95 -8.83 14.98
N ASN A 699 -23.15 -7.94 15.58
CA ASN A 699 -21.88 -7.50 15.02
C ASN A 699 -20.73 -8.40 15.50
N ALA A 700 -20.11 -9.11 14.56
CA ALA A 700 -19.02 -10.04 14.81
C ALA A 700 -17.82 -9.42 15.52
N SER A 701 -17.39 -8.23 15.09
CA SER A 701 -16.23 -7.59 15.71
C SER A 701 -16.50 -7.21 17.17
N LEU A 702 -17.72 -6.74 17.44
CA LEU A 702 -18.11 -6.22 18.75
C LEU A 702 -18.14 -7.32 19.83
N TYR A 703 -18.79 -8.46 19.56
CA TYR A 703 -18.80 -9.54 20.54
C TYR A 703 -17.43 -10.22 20.71
N ILE A 704 -16.57 -10.24 19.67
CA ILE A 704 -15.21 -10.78 19.78
C ILE A 704 -14.34 -9.89 20.67
N SER A 705 -14.38 -8.57 20.45
CA SER A 705 -13.65 -7.61 21.27
C SER A 705 -14.16 -7.63 22.70
N ALA A 706 -15.49 -7.69 22.90
CA ALA A 706 -16.09 -7.77 24.23
C ALA A 706 -15.66 -9.03 25.00
N LEU A 707 -15.65 -10.19 24.33
CA LEU A 707 -15.20 -11.45 24.93
C LEU A 707 -13.71 -11.41 25.30
N THR A 708 -12.91 -10.70 24.52
CA THR A 708 -11.47 -10.55 24.77
C THR A 708 -11.22 -9.67 26.00
N LEU A 709 -11.94 -8.54 26.13
CA LEU A 709 -11.86 -7.69 27.31
C LEU A 709 -12.35 -8.39 28.58
N LEU A 710 -13.45 -9.14 28.50
CA LEU A 710 -13.93 -9.92 29.65
C LEU A 710 -12.89 -10.96 30.10
N ASN A 711 -12.25 -11.67 29.17
CA ASN A 711 -11.15 -12.58 29.53
C ASN A 711 -10.02 -11.83 30.24
N ALA A 712 -9.53 -10.74 29.67
CA ALA A 712 -8.46 -9.94 30.26
C ALA A 712 -8.80 -9.44 31.68
N ILE A 713 -10.05 -9.00 31.91
CA ILE A 713 -10.52 -8.57 33.24
C ILE A 713 -10.49 -9.74 34.22
N PHE A 714 -11.08 -10.89 33.88
CA PHE A 714 -11.17 -12.02 34.82
C PHE A 714 -9.84 -12.76 35.04
N GLU A 715 -8.91 -12.68 34.08
CA GLU A 715 -7.59 -13.29 34.17
C GLU A 715 -6.59 -12.41 34.95
N ASN A 716 -6.50 -11.12 34.59
CA ASN A 716 -5.42 -10.25 35.07
C ASN A 716 -5.79 -9.42 36.31
N THR A 717 -7.08 -9.34 36.68
CA THR A 717 -7.54 -8.49 37.79
C THR A 717 -8.07 -9.29 38.98
N SER A 718 -8.13 -8.67 40.15
CA SER A 718 -8.72 -9.23 41.37
C SER A 718 -10.24 -9.00 41.48
N PHE A 719 -10.89 -8.56 40.40
CA PHE A 719 -12.31 -8.21 40.38
C PHE A 719 -13.21 -9.39 40.76
N VAL A 720 -14.23 -9.11 41.59
CA VAL A 720 -15.24 -10.07 42.01
C VAL A 720 -16.60 -9.54 41.60
N ALA A 721 -17.20 -10.19 40.60
CA ALA A 721 -18.52 -9.84 40.10
C ALA A 721 -19.65 -10.34 41.03
N PRO A 722 -20.79 -9.63 41.09
CA PRO A 722 -22.01 -10.10 41.75
C PRO A 722 -22.52 -11.42 41.15
N ALA A 723 -23.15 -12.26 41.98
CA ALA A 723 -23.61 -13.59 41.56
C ALA A 723 -24.65 -13.54 40.43
N ASP A 724 -25.52 -12.53 40.44
CA ASP A 724 -26.56 -12.35 39.42
C ASP A 724 -25.95 -12.04 38.04
N ASP A 725 -24.95 -11.16 38.00
CA ASP A 725 -24.25 -10.80 36.76
C ASP A 725 -23.45 -11.97 36.19
N ILE A 726 -22.81 -12.78 37.06
CA ILE A 726 -22.12 -14.00 36.65
C ILE A 726 -23.10 -15.00 36.03
N SER A 727 -24.29 -15.14 36.63
CA SER A 727 -25.32 -16.04 36.09
C SER A 727 -25.78 -15.57 34.71
N ALA A 728 -26.06 -14.27 34.54
CA ALA A 728 -26.45 -13.70 33.27
C ALA A 728 -25.36 -13.89 32.19
N LEU A 729 -24.09 -13.62 32.54
CA LEU A 729 -22.95 -13.83 31.64
C LEU A 729 -22.82 -15.30 31.23
N LYS A 730 -22.94 -16.24 32.17
CA LYS A 730 -22.90 -17.69 31.90
C LYS A 730 -23.97 -18.08 30.87
N ASP A 731 -25.20 -17.61 31.05
CA ASP A 731 -26.31 -17.95 30.15
C ASP A 731 -26.07 -17.40 28.73
N VAL A 732 -25.60 -16.16 28.62
CA VAL A 732 -25.24 -15.54 27.32
C VAL A 732 -24.10 -16.30 26.65
N LEU A 733 -23.06 -16.71 27.38
CA LEU A 733 -21.93 -17.49 26.83
C LEU A 733 -22.38 -18.85 26.29
N PHE A 734 -23.28 -19.55 26.97
CA PHE A 734 -23.80 -20.82 26.45
C PHE A 734 -24.64 -20.63 25.18
N VAL A 735 -25.43 -19.55 25.10
CA VAL A 735 -26.16 -19.20 23.86
C VAL A 735 -25.19 -18.86 22.72
N LEU A 736 -24.13 -18.11 23.01
CA LEU A 736 -23.09 -17.75 22.03
C LEU A 736 -22.34 -19.00 21.52
N MET A 737 -21.90 -19.89 22.42
CA MET A 737 -21.24 -21.13 22.04
C MET A 737 -22.17 -22.07 21.25
N ASN A 738 -23.47 -22.11 21.58
CA ASN A 738 -24.43 -22.94 20.86
C ASN A 738 -24.73 -22.40 19.45
N SER A 739 -24.76 -21.08 19.27
CA SER A 739 -25.02 -20.46 17.96
C SER A 739 -23.79 -20.36 17.05
N SER A 740 -22.59 -20.24 17.62
CA SER A 740 -21.34 -20.07 16.86
C SER A 740 -20.82 -21.37 16.24
N VAL A 741 -20.11 -21.23 15.11
CA VAL A 741 -19.36 -22.31 14.44
C VAL A 741 -17.85 -22.13 14.65
N ASP A 742 -17.40 -20.93 15.02
CA ASP A 742 -15.99 -20.61 15.23
C ASP A 742 -15.44 -21.21 16.53
N LEU A 743 -14.52 -22.15 16.40
CA LEU A 743 -13.87 -22.84 17.52
C LEU A 743 -12.95 -21.91 18.34
N ASN A 744 -12.41 -20.84 17.75
CA ASN A 744 -11.60 -19.88 18.49
C ASN A 744 -12.46 -19.05 19.44
N LEU A 745 -13.65 -18.65 19.00
CA LEU A 745 -14.64 -17.97 19.85
C LEU A 745 -15.05 -18.87 21.01
N ILE A 746 -15.38 -20.13 20.72
CA ILE A 746 -15.73 -21.13 21.74
C ILE A 746 -14.54 -21.34 22.71
N GLY A 747 -13.31 -21.38 22.19
CA GLY A 747 -12.10 -21.45 23.01
C GLY A 747 -11.96 -20.26 23.95
N LYS A 748 -12.17 -19.03 23.48
CA LYS A 748 -12.19 -17.83 24.33
C LYS A 748 -13.32 -17.86 25.37
N SER A 749 -14.48 -18.43 25.04
CA SER A 749 -15.56 -18.65 26.00
C SER A 749 -15.20 -19.70 27.07
N PHE A 750 -14.46 -20.76 26.71
CA PHE A 750 -13.95 -21.74 27.67
C PHE A 750 -12.96 -21.15 28.66
N MET A 751 -12.06 -20.27 28.21
CA MET A 751 -11.17 -19.54 29.12
C MET A 751 -11.98 -18.73 30.14
N LEU A 752 -12.93 -17.92 29.66
CA LEU A 752 -13.75 -17.07 30.53
C LEU A 752 -14.55 -17.89 31.54
N LEU A 753 -15.21 -18.96 31.09
CA LEU A 753 -15.91 -19.89 31.99
C LEU A 753 -14.95 -20.52 33.00
N GLY A 754 -13.74 -20.91 32.59
CA GLY A 754 -12.73 -21.46 33.47
C GLY A 754 -12.32 -20.48 34.58
N HIS A 755 -12.12 -19.20 34.24
CA HIS A 755 -11.83 -18.15 35.23
C HIS A 755 -13.02 -17.92 36.17
N ILE A 756 -14.26 -17.90 35.65
CA ILE A 756 -15.49 -17.79 36.44
C ILE A 756 -15.61 -18.92 37.47
N LEU A 757 -15.25 -20.16 37.10
CA LEU A 757 -15.36 -21.33 37.99
C LEU A 757 -14.50 -21.23 39.26
N THR A 758 -13.43 -20.43 39.26
CA THR A 758 -12.62 -20.19 40.47
C THR A 758 -13.40 -19.48 41.57
N ARG A 759 -14.48 -18.77 41.21
CA ARG A 759 -15.33 -18.00 42.13
C ARG A 759 -16.68 -18.66 42.35
N THR A 760 -17.30 -19.16 41.28
CA THR A 760 -18.60 -19.86 41.29
C THR A 760 -18.44 -21.28 40.78
N PRO A 761 -18.36 -22.30 41.66
CA PRO A 761 -18.05 -23.66 41.25
C PRO A 761 -19.15 -24.30 40.40
N ALA A 762 -18.76 -25.28 39.57
CA ALA A 762 -19.64 -25.92 38.60
C ALA A 762 -20.76 -26.72 39.29
N ASP A 763 -22.00 -26.50 38.86
CA ASP A 763 -23.19 -27.23 39.28
C ASP A 763 -23.63 -28.26 38.23
N GLY A 764 -24.63 -29.09 38.56
CA GLY A 764 -25.14 -30.11 37.65
C GLY A 764 -25.71 -29.54 36.34
N ASN A 765 -26.33 -28.36 36.39
CA ASN A 765 -26.86 -27.69 35.21
C ASN A 765 -25.75 -27.17 34.29
N PHE A 766 -24.66 -26.61 34.85
CA PHE A 766 -23.47 -26.23 34.09
C PHE A 766 -22.91 -27.42 33.29
N LEU A 767 -22.74 -28.58 33.95
CA LEU A 767 -22.21 -29.79 33.31
C LEU A 767 -23.14 -30.30 32.20
N LEU A 768 -24.46 -30.27 32.44
CA LEU A 768 -25.46 -30.65 31.45
C LEU A 768 -25.36 -29.78 30.20
N LEU A 769 -25.34 -28.45 30.35
CA LEU A 769 -25.24 -27.51 29.24
C LEU A 769 -23.90 -27.69 28.49
N LEU A 770 -22.78 -27.77 29.20
CA LEU A 770 -21.46 -27.94 28.59
C LEU A 770 -21.36 -29.22 27.77
N PHE A 771 -21.71 -30.37 28.36
CA PHE A 771 -21.53 -31.65 27.69
C PHE A 771 -22.53 -31.85 26.54
N THR A 772 -23.81 -31.54 26.76
CA THR A 772 -24.85 -31.84 25.78
C THR A 772 -24.99 -30.79 24.69
N LEU A 773 -24.89 -29.49 25.01
CA LEU A 773 -25.10 -28.42 24.04
C LEU A 773 -23.83 -27.91 23.36
N VAL A 774 -22.64 -28.15 23.95
CA VAL A 774 -21.38 -27.64 23.41
C VAL A 774 -20.45 -28.78 22.97
N ILE A 775 -20.02 -29.66 23.88
CA ILE A 775 -19.04 -30.70 23.54
C ILE A 775 -19.60 -31.70 22.53
N ASN A 776 -20.80 -32.24 22.76
CA ASN A 776 -21.37 -33.25 21.87
C ASN A 776 -21.73 -32.71 20.47
N THR A 777 -22.00 -31.42 20.35
CA THR A 777 -22.52 -30.80 19.12
C THR A 777 -21.43 -30.11 18.29
N LYS A 778 -20.49 -29.41 18.94
CA LYS A 778 -19.48 -28.57 18.27
C LYS A 778 -18.16 -29.28 18.00
N PHE A 779 -17.90 -30.37 18.71
CA PHE A 779 -16.61 -31.06 18.72
C PHE A 779 -16.72 -32.49 18.17
N VAL A 780 -17.49 -32.65 17.09
CA VAL A 780 -17.59 -33.91 16.31
C VAL A 780 -16.47 -33.92 15.26
N ASP A 781 -15.61 -34.93 15.31
CA ASP A 781 -14.52 -35.16 14.34
C ASP A 781 -13.51 -34.00 14.14
N VAL A 782 -13.30 -33.16 15.16
CA VAL A 782 -12.34 -32.04 15.11
C VAL A 782 -10.92 -32.50 15.45
N GLU A 783 -10.04 -32.59 14.46
CA GLU A 783 -8.65 -33.06 14.63
C GLU A 783 -7.63 -31.95 14.93
N ASP A 784 -7.79 -30.74 14.39
CA ASP A 784 -6.74 -29.70 14.37
C ASP A 784 -7.01 -28.48 15.28
N ALA A 785 -8.00 -28.52 16.16
CA ALA A 785 -8.29 -27.40 17.06
C ALA A 785 -7.35 -27.32 18.28
N ASN A 786 -7.11 -26.10 18.76
CA ASN A 786 -6.38 -25.83 20.00
C ASN A 786 -7.22 -26.27 21.20
N MET A 787 -6.79 -27.33 21.89
CA MET A 787 -7.52 -27.90 23.02
C MET A 787 -7.14 -27.31 24.37
N LYS A 788 -6.11 -26.44 24.45
CA LYS A 788 -5.66 -25.84 25.71
C LYS A 788 -6.78 -25.11 26.47
N PRO A 789 -7.68 -24.34 25.82
CA PRO A 789 -8.79 -23.69 26.52
C PRO A 789 -9.78 -24.68 27.14
N LEU A 790 -10.07 -25.78 26.44
CA LEU A 790 -10.93 -26.83 26.96
C LEU A 790 -10.24 -27.56 28.12
N GLU A 791 -8.95 -27.88 28.01
CA GLU A 791 -8.16 -28.48 29.09
C GLU A 791 -8.14 -27.62 30.34
N PHE A 792 -7.96 -26.30 30.18
CA PHE A 792 -8.05 -25.34 31.27
C PHE A 792 -9.42 -25.40 31.94
N LEU A 793 -10.51 -25.31 31.16
CA LEU A 793 -11.87 -25.39 31.68
C LEU A 793 -12.13 -26.69 32.45
N ILE A 794 -11.80 -27.86 31.87
CA ILE A 794 -12.01 -29.16 32.52
C ILE A 794 -11.18 -29.28 33.80
N THR A 795 -9.96 -28.74 33.81
CA THR A 795 -9.11 -28.70 35.01
C THR A 795 -9.74 -27.83 36.10
N GLN A 796 -10.32 -26.68 35.75
CA GLN A 796 -11.04 -25.83 36.70
C GLN A 796 -12.31 -26.51 37.22
N ILE A 797 -13.10 -27.17 36.36
CA ILE A 797 -14.28 -27.96 36.77
C ILE A 797 -13.87 -29.06 37.77
N SER A 798 -12.76 -29.75 37.50
CA SER A 798 -12.28 -30.85 38.36
C SER A 798 -11.88 -30.36 39.76
N LYS A 799 -11.37 -29.13 39.87
CA LYS A 799 -10.99 -28.49 41.14
C LYS A 799 -12.18 -27.81 41.85
N HIS A 800 -13.10 -27.22 41.09
CA HIS A 800 -14.17 -26.36 41.58
C HIS A 800 -15.54 -26.84 41.10
N ASN A 801 -16.10 -27.85 41.76
CA ASN A 801 -17.45 -28.36 41.50
C ASN A 801 -18.21 -28.68 42.80
N PHE A 802 -19.56 -28.64 42.75
CA PHE A 802 -20.43 -29.02 43.86
C PHE A 802 -20.79 -30.52 43.88
N VAL A 803 -20.55 -31.23 42.77
CA VAL A 803 -21.10 -32.56 42.51
C VAL A 803 -20.23 -33.66 43.13
N GLY A 804 -18.93 -33.43 43.30
CA GLY A 804 -17.95 -34.38 43.80
C GLY A 804 -17.34 -35.27 42.70
N SER A 805 -16.13 -35.79 42.95
CA SER A 805 -15.30 -36.47 41.95
C SER A 805 -15.94 -37.69 41.27
N GLU A 806 -16.52 -38.62 42.03
CA GLU A 806 -17.14 -39.84 41.45
C GLU A 806 -18.38 -39.50 40.62
N LYS A 807 -19.26 -38.65 41.16
CA LYS A 807 -20.46 -38.24 40.44
C LYS A 807 -20.13 -37.41 39.20
N LEU A 808 -19.08 -36.60 39.22
CA LEU A 808 -18.60 -35.87 38.04
C LEU A 808 -18.20 -36.85 36.92
N TYR A 809 -17.51 -37.94 37.25
CA TYR A 809 -17.18 -39.00 36.31
C TYR A 809 -18.44 -39.66 35.75
N ASP A 810 -19.41 -40.01 36.61
CA ASP A 810 -20.68 -40.60 36.18
C ASP A 810 -21.49 -39.65 35.28
N PHE A 811 -21.50 -38.35 35.58
CA PHE A 811 -22.12 -37.34 34.73
C PHE A 811 -21.47 -37.29 33.34
N GLY A 812 -20.14 -37.29 33.27
CA GLY A 812 -19.42 -37.33 32.00
C GLY A 812 -19.73 -38.60 31.18
N MET A 813 -19.67 -39.77 31.82
CA MET A 813 -19.98 -41.05 31.17
C MET A 813 -21.42 -41.15 30.62
N ASN A 814 -22.38 -40.55 31.33
CA ASN A 814 -23.79 -40.60 30.92
C ASN A 814 -24.16 -39.52 29.88
N LEU A 815 -23.53 -38.35 29.93
CA LEU A 815 -23.91 -37.20 29.10
C LEU A 815 -23.05 -37.04 27.84
N LEU A 816 -21.79 -37.49 27.83
CA LEU A 816 -20.91 -37.35 26.67
C LEU A 816 -21.21 -38.40 25.60
N CYS A 817 -21.11 -38.00 24.34
CA CYS A 817 -21.18 -38.93 23.22
C CYS A 817 -19.87 -39.68 23.07
N LEU A 818 -19.84 -40.96 23.45
CA LEU A 818 -18.61 -41.79 23.43
C LEU A 818 -17.99 -41.96 22.03
N LYS A 819 -18.73 -41.64 20.95
CA LYS A 819 -18.18 -41.62 19.59
C LYS A 819 -17.17 -40.49 19.36
N ASN A 820 -17.30 -39.39 20.10
CA ASN A 820 -16.45 -38.23 19.92
C ASN A 820 -15.12 -38.43 20.62
N PHE A 821 -14.02 -38.23 19.90
CA PHE A 821 -12.67 -38.33 20.42
C PHE A 821 -12.40 -37.42 21.63
N ILE A 822 -13.00 -36.24 21.62
CA ILE A 822 -12.83 -35.23 22.68
C ILE A 822 -13.43 -35.70 24.00
N SER A 823 -14.47 -36.55 23.96
CA SER A 823 -15.06 -37.13 25.17
C SER A 823 -14.06 -38.00 25.92
N ALA A 824 -13.23 -38.77 25.22
CA ALA A 824 -12.15 -39.55 25.84
C ALA A 824 -11.11 -38.66 26.52
N LYS A 825 -10.72 -37.54 25.89
CA LYS A 825 -9.79 -36.56 26.49
C LYS A 825 -10.37 -35.90 27.73
N VAL A 826 -11.62 -35.43 27.67
CA VAL A 826 -12.32 -34.82 28.81
C VAL A 826 -12.39 -35.78 30.00
N MET A 827 -12.78 -37.03 29.74
CA MET A 827 -12.87 -38.05 30.78
C MET A 827 -11.50 -38.43 31.36
N ALA A 828 -10.46 -38.52 30.53
CA ALA A 828 -9.10 -38.75 31.00
C ALA A 828 -8.62 -37.61 31.92
N LEU A 829 -8.84 -36.35 31.53
CA LEU A 829 -8.50 -35.18 32.36
C LEU A 829 -9.24 -35.18 33.70
N ILE A 830 -10.55 -35.50 33.70
CA ILE A 830 -11.33 -35.64 34.93
C ILE A 830 -10.74 -36.74 35.82
N CYS A 831 -10.48 -37.92 35.25
CA CYS A 831 -9.89 -39.05 36.00
C CYS A 831 -8.54 -38.70 36.63
N THR A 832 -7.64 -38.08 35.86
CA THR A 832 -6.31 -37.69 36.31
C THR A 832 -6.39 -36.60 37.39
N ASN A 833 -7.14 -35.53 37.17
CA ASN A 833 -7.27 -34.42 38.12
C ASN A 833 -7.98 -34.86 39.42
N CYS A 834 -8.96 -35.76 39.32
CA CYS A 834 -9.70 -36.29 40.47
C CYS A 834 -9.07 -37.55 41.10
N ARG A 835 -7.96 -38.07 40.55
CA ARG A 835 -7.21 -39.26 41.03
C ARG A 835 -8.03 -40.57 41.09
N LEU A 836 -8.87 -40.83 40.08
CA LEU A 836 -9.77 -41.98 40.01
C LEU A 836 -9.11 -43.24 39.39
N SER A 837 -8.05 -43.76 40.02
CA SER A 837 -7.26 -44.87 39.46
C SER A 837 -8.00 -46.21 39.30
N GLU A 838 -9.06 -46.46 40.10
CA GLU A 838 -9.87 -47.67 39.98
C GLU A 838 -10.66 -47.73 38.67
N LYS A 839 -11.18 -46.59 38.21
CA LYS A 839 -11.92 -46.47 36.94
C LYS A 839 -11.03 -46.71 35.73
N VAL A 840 -9.78 -46.25 35.77
CA VAL A 840 -8.78 -46.57 34.75
C VAL A 840 -8.55 -48.08 34.66
N TYR A 841 -8.40 -48.74 35.81
CA TYR A 841 -8.16 -50.18 35.88
C TYR A 841 -9.36 -51.02 35.39
N GLU A 842 -10.60 -50.56 35.61
CA GLU A 842 -11.81 -51.18 35.04
C GLU A 842 -11.77 -51.18 33.50
N ILE A 843 -11.43 -50.04 32.90
CA ILE A 843 -11.35 -49.88 31.43
C ILE A 843 -10.16 -50.67 30.86
N GLU A 844 -9.00 -50.69 31.54
CA GLU A 844 -7.87 -51.55 31.15
C GLU A 844 -8.31 -53.01 31.04
N LYS A 845 -9.04 -53.52 32.05
CA LYS A 845 -9.52 -54.89 32.07
C LYS A 845 -10.54 -55.17 30.96
N GLU A 846 -11.44 -54.22 30.69
CA GLU A 846 -12.44 -54.29 29.61
C GLU A 846 -11.74 -54.42 28.25
N LEU A 847 -10.78 -53.53 27.94
CA LEU A 847 -10.08 -53.52 26.66
C LEU A 847 -9.15 -54.73 26.50
N THR A 848 -8.42 -55.15 27.54
CA THR A 848 -7.61 -56.38 27.47
C THR A 848 -8.50 -57.60 27.18
N SER A 849 -9.72 -57.66 27.75
CA SER A 849 -10.65 -58.76 27.48
C SER A 849 -11.15 -58.79 26.04
N TYR A 850 -11.36 -57.61 25.43
CA TYR A 850 -11.71 -57.46 24.02
C TYR A 850 -10.61 -58.00 23.10
N ILE A 851 -9.34 -57.64 23.35
CA ILE A 851 -8.20 -58.09 22.53
C ILE A 851 -8.02 -59.62 22.57
N HIS A 852 -8.34 -60.26 23.70
CA HIS A 852 -8.25 -61.71 23.83
C HIS A 852 -9.44 -62.45 23.19
N ASN A 853 -10.62 -61.83 23.10
CA ASN A 853 -11.86 -62.42 22.60
C ASN A 853 -12.59 -61.48 21.62
N PHE A 854 -12.14 -61.42 20.37
CA PHE A 854 -12.71 -60.56 19.31
C PHE A 854 -14.16 -60.91 18.89
N GLU A 855 -14.73 -62.02 19.38
CA GLU A 855 -16.13 -62.43 19.13
C GLU A 855 -17.15 -61.74 20.05
N LEU A 856 -16.70 -60.98 21.06
CA LEU A 856 -17.59 -60.22 21.94
C LEU A 856 -18.26 -59.08 21.15
N GLN A 857 -19.60 -59.11 21.05
CA GLN A 857 -20.38 -57.98 20.51
C GLN A 857 -20.39 -56.82 21.52
N VAL A 858 -19.33 -56.04 21.53
CA VAL A 858 -19.27 -54.74 22.22
C VAL A 858 -19.56 -53.63 21.20
N ASP A 859 -20.25 -52.57 21.63
CA ASP A 859 -20.47 -51.39 20.80
C ASP A 859 -19.12 -50.81 20.36
N ALA A 860 -18.93 -50.65 19.05
CA ALA A 860 -17.70 -50.10 18.47
C ALA A 860 -17.39 -48.70 19.04
N SER A 861 -18.42 -47.93 19.38
CA SER A 861 -18.29 -46.59 19.98
C SER A 861 -17.62 -46.65 21.36
N ARG A 862 -17.95 -47.67 22.15
CA ARG A 862 -17.39 -47.90 23.48
C ARG A 862 -15.92 -48.29 23.40
N ILE A 863 -15.58 -49.20 22.48
CA ILE A 863 -14.19 -49.64 22.26
C ILE A 863 -13.32 -48.47 21.79
N VAL A 864 -13.81 -47.66 20.84
CA VAL A 864 -13.07 -46.47 20.36
C VAL A 864 -12.79 -45.50 21.50
N PHE A 865 -13.78 -45.24 22.35
CA PHE A 865 -13.61 -44.41 23.55
C PHE A 865 -12.57 -45.00 24.50
N ASP A 866 -12.65 -46.29 24.82
CA ASP A 866 -11.75 -46.94 25.78
C ASP A 866 -10.30 -46.91 25.30
N ILE A 867 -10.04 -47.17 24.01
CA ILE A 867 -8.71 -47.09 23.39
C ILE A 867 -8.12 -45.67 23.53
N GLN A 868 -8.91 -44.65 23.17
CA GLN A 868 -8.45 -43.26 23.20
C GLN A 868 -8.29 -42.74 24.62
N PHE A 869 -9.19 -43.13 25.53
CA PHE A 869 -9.13 -42.80 26.95
C PHE A 869 -7.83 -43.33 27.56
N LEU A 870 -7.50 -44.60 27.34
CA LEU A 870 -6.23 -45.18 27.82
C LEU A 870 -5.01 -44.54 27.14
N GLY A 871 -5.12 -44.18 25.86
CA GLY A 871 -4.10 -43.39 25.16
C GLY A 871 -3.81 -42.07 25.88
N TYR A 872 -4.84 -41.32 26.26
CA TYR A 872 -4.68 -40.07 27.03
C TYR A 872 -4.16 -40.29 28.44
N ILE A 873 -4.64 -41.31 29.15
CA ILE A 873 -4.11 -41.61 30.50
C ILE A 873 -2.63 -41.98 30.43
N SER A 874 -2.20 -42.68 29.37
CA SER A 874 -0.80 -43.12 29.21
C SER A 874 0.21 -41.97 29.05
N THR A 875 -0.23 -40.76 28.71
CA THR A 875 0.65 -39.57 28.68
C THR A 875 1.03 -39.12 30.10
N VAL A 876 0.14 -39.32 31.07
CA VAL A 876 0.32 -38.86 32.46
C VAL A 876 0.76 -40.02 33.38
N GLU A 877 0.08 -41.16 33.32
CA GLU A 877 0.27 -42.30 34.22
C GLU A 877 0.68 -43.57 33.47
N SER A 878 1.39 -44.48 34.14
CA SER A 878 1.73 -45.78 33.55
C SER A 878 0.58 -46.75 33.75
N LEU A 879 0.07 -47.30 32.65
CA LEU A 879 -0.97 -48.33 32.65
C LEU A 879 -0.44 -49.63 33.27
N LYS A 880 -1.29 -50.34 34.04
CA LYS A 880 -0.87 -51.53 34.82
C LYS A 880 -1.02 -52.83 34.05
N LYS A 881 -2.13 -52.99 33.33
CA LYS A 881 -2.47 -54.21 32.59
C LYS A 881 -2.43 -54.06 31.09
N PHE A 882 -2.37 -52.82 30.60
CA PHE A 882 -2.43 -52.52 29.18
C PHE A 882 -1.12 -51.88 28.71
N THR A 883 -0.40 -52.52 27.79
CA THR A 883 0.93 -52.08 27.34
C THR A 883 0.94 -51.52 25.91
N PHE A 884 2.03 -50.85 25.53
CA PHE A 884 2.24 -50.35 24.15
C PHE A 884 2.09 -51.45 23.08
N GLN A 885 2.45 -52.69 23.41
CA GLN A 885 2.32 -53.82 22.49
C GLN A 885 0.86 -54.15 22.18
N GLU A 886 -0.04 -53.96 23.15
CA GLU A 886 -1.47 -54.22 22.96
C GLU A 886 -2.10 -53.19 22.03
N PHE A 887 -1.67 -51.92 22.08
CA PHE A 887 -2.05 -50.94 21.05
C PHE A 887 -1.59 -51.40 19.66
N LEU A 888 -0.35 -51.88 19.51
CA LEU A 888 0.18 -52.37 18.22
C LEU A 888 -0.54 -53.61 17.66
N GLU A 889 -1.14 -54.44 18.51
CA GLU A 889 -1.86 -55.65 18.08
C GLU A 889 -3.27 -55.34 17.55
N ILE A 890 -3.90 -54.22 17.95
CA ILE A 890 -5.26 -53.87 17.53
C ILE A 890 -5.38 -53.74 16.00
N PRO A 891 -4.57 -52.92 15.30
CA PRO A 891 -4.69 -52.77 13.84
C PRO A 891 -4.31 -54.02 13.04
N LYS A 892 -3.60 -54.98 13.65
CA LYS A 892 -3.26 -56.25 13.00
C LYS A 892 -4.41 -57.25 13.00
N ARG A 893 -5.37 -57.08 13.91
CA ARG A 893 -6.44 -58.05 14.18
C ARG A 893 -7.83 -57.52 13.84
N ASP A 894 -8.06 -56.22 13.99
CA ASP A 894 -9.32 -55.58 13.62
C ASP A 894 -9.26 -55.03 12.19
N THR A 895 -10.40 -55.02 11.51
CA THR A 895 -10.55 -54.52 10.12
C THR A 895 -11.38 -53.24 10.05
N LYS A 896 -11.91 -52.76 11.18
CA LYS A 896 -12.72 -51.54 11.24
C LYS A 896 -11.82 -50.30 11.32
N ASP A 897 -11.88 -49.46 10.28
CA ASP A 897 -11.05 -48.24 10.15
C ASP A 897 -11.07 -47.33 11.38
N HIS A 898 -12.24 -47.07 11.98
CA HIS A 898 -12.37 -46.19 13.15
C HIS A 898 -11.64 -46.72 14.40
N ILE A 899 -11.60 -48.04 14.60
CA ILE A 899 -10.89 -48.67 15.73
C ILE A 899 -9.39 -48.63 15.48
N CYS A 900 -8.95 -48.91 14.25
CA CYS A 900 -7.54 -48.85 13.86
C CYS A 900 -6.98 -47.42 13.96
N LEU A 901 -7.74 -46.41 13.53
CA LEU A 901 -7.37 -45.00 13.68
C LEU A 901 -7.30 -44.57 15.16
N ALA A 902 -8.24 -45.01 15.99
CA ALA A 902 -8.22 -44.77 17.43
C ALA A 902 -6.97 -45.38 18.09
N ALA A 903 -6.63 -46.62 17.72
CA ALA A 903 -5.42 -47.28 18.19
C ALA A 903 -4.15 -46.56 17.74
N ALA A 904 -4.08 -46.12 16.48
CA ALA A 904 -2.95 -45.35 15.96
C ALA A 904 -2.70 -44.04 16.74
N ARG A 905 -3.76 -43.28 17.04
CA ARG A 905 -3.65 -42.07 17.88
C ARG A 905 -3.19 -42.40 19.30
N ALA A 906 -3.77 -43.44 19.90
CA ALA A 906 -3.39 -43.89 21.24
C ALA A 906 -1.92 -44.35 21.31
N MET A 907 -1.39 -44.99 20.26
CA MET A 907 0.04 -45.30 20.14
C MET A 907 0.88 -44.01 20.22
N GLY A 908 0.53 -42.99 19.43
CA GLY A 908 1.22 -41.70 19.43
C GLY A 908 1.25 -41.05 20.82
N LEU A 909 0.09 -41.03 21.50
CA LEU A 909 -0.03 -40.49 22.86
C LEU A 909 0.82 -41.28 23.87
N SER A 910 0.81 -42.61 23.81
CA SER A 910 1.57 -43.45 24.75
C SER A 910 3.09 -43.33 24.63
N ILE A 911 3.59 -42.84 23.49
CA ILE A 911 5.01 -42.59 23.27
C ILE A 911 5.48 -41.32 24.00
N VAL A 912 4.60 -40.34 24.25
CA VAL A 912 4.95 -39.04 24.85
C VAL A 912 5.75 -39.19 26.14
N ARG A 913 5.35 -40.12 27.02
CA ARG A 913 6.01 -40.36 28.31
C ARG A 913 7.28 -41.23 28.19
N ASN A 914 7.30 -42.17 27.25
CA ASN A 914 8.33 -43.20 27.11
C ASN A 914 8.99 -43.13 25.71
N LEU A 915 9.47 -41.94 25.33
CA LEU A 915 10.04 -41.65 24.01
C LEU A 915 11.13 -42.66 23.60
N ASN A 916 12.11 -42.88 24.47
CA ASN A 916 13.30 -43.69 24.15
C ASN A 916 13.02 -45.18 23.92
N THR A 917 11.91 -45.72 24.45
CA THR A 917 11.60 -47.15 24.35
C THR A 917 10.57 -47.46 23.27
N HIS A 918 9.54 -46.62 23.12
CA HIS A 918 8.42 -46.91 22.21
C HIS A 918 8.61 -46.29 20.82
N LEU A 919 9.30 -45.13 20.71
CA LEU A 919 9.55 -44.49 19.42
C LEU A 919 10.38 -45.37 18.45
N PRO A 920 11.50 -46.00 18.86
CA PRO A 920 12.27 -46.85 17.95
C PRO A 920 11.47 -48.05 17.42
N ILE A 921 10.57 -48.60 18.25
CA ILE A 921 9.68 -49.70 17.86
C ILE A 921 8.72 -49.21 16.77
N LEU A 922 8.05 -48.07 16.97
CA LEU A 922 7.13 -47.50 16.00
C LEU A 922 7.83 -47.20 14.65
N LEU A 923 9.01 -46.59 14.69
CA LEU A 923 9.80 -46.30 13.48
C LEU A 923 10.19 -47.58 12.74
N SER A 924 10.57 -48.64 13.46
CA SER A 924 10.88 -49.94 12.85
C SER A 924 9.65 -50.62 12.21
N CYS A 925 8.47 -50.46 12.83
CA CYS A 925 7.21 -50.94 12.27
C CYS A 925 6.84 -50.18 11.00
N TYR A 926 6.99 -48.84 10.99
CA TYR A 926 6.75 -48.03 9.81
C TYR A 926 7.69 -48.38 8.65
N GLN A 927 9.00 -48.54 8.92
CA GLN A 927 9.98 -48.93 7.89
C GLN A 927 9.61 -50.27 7.23
N LYS A 928 9.22 -51.28 8.02
CA LYS A 928 8.78 -52.58 7.50
C LYS A 928 7.48 -52.46 6.70
N ALA A 929 6.47 -51.79 7.26
CA ALA A 929 5.17 -51.61 6.64
C ALA A 929 5.26 -50.85 5.30
N SER A 930 6.12 -49.84 5.19
CA SER A 930 6.35 -49.12 3.93
C SER A 930 7.07 -50.00 2.90
N SER A 931 8.04 -50.83 3.33
CA SER A 931 8.74 -51.76 2.42
C SER A 931 7.88 -52.92 1.92
N GLU A 932 6.91 -53.37 2.71
CA GLU A 932 6.01 -54.49 2.40
C GLU A 932 4.69 -54.02 1.77
N ASP A 933 4.53 -52.72 1.52
CA ASP A 933 3.30 -52.10 1.02
C ASP A 933 2.05 -52.39 1.88
N ASP A 934 2.23 -52.52 3.20
CA ASP A 934 1.16 -52.82 4.17
C ASP A 934 0.14 -51.65 4.23
N PRO A 935 -1.19 -51.92 4.21
CA PRO A 935 -2.22 -50.90 4.38
C PRO A 935 -2.10 -50.09 5.69
N ASN A 936 -1.49 -50.65 6.74
CA ASN A 936 -1.32 -50.02 8.05
C ASN A 936 -0.22 -48.95 8.09
N ARG A 937 0.59 -48.78 7.05
CA ARG A 937 1.71 -47.82 7.04
C ARG A 937 1.28 -46.37 7.34
N SER A 938 0.10 -45.96 6.86
CA SER A 938 -0.48 -44.64 7.12
C SER A 938 -0.85 -44.44 8.60
N LEU A 939 -1.29 -45.50 9.29
CA LEU A 939 -1.64 -45.46 10.71
C LEU A 939 -0.41 -45.13 11.57
N TYR A 940 0.76 -45.66 11.24
CA TYR A 940 1.99 -45.33 11.97
C TYR A 940 2.41 -43.86 11.79
N LEU A 941 2.17 -43.27 10.61
CA LEU A 941 2.37 -41.84 10.38
C LEU A 941 1.35 -40.99 11.17
N VAL A 942 0.09 -41.43 11.27
CA VAL A 942 -0.91 -40.80 12.14
C VAL A 942 -0.48 -40.84 13.61
N ALA A 943 0.12 -41.93 14.06
CA ALA A 943 0.70 -42.04 15.41
C ALA A 943 1.84 -41.04 15.63
N LEU A 944 2.76 -40.90 14.66
CA LEU A 944 3.85 -39.91 14.73
C LEU A 944 3.32 -38.47 14.71
N LYS A 945 2.30 -38.18 13.88
CA LYS A 945 1.64 -36.87 13.84
C LYS A 945 1.01 -36.53 15.20
N GLN A 946 0.32 -37.49 15.82
CA GLN A 946 -0.27 -37.32 17.16
C GLN A 946 0.81 -37.09 18.24
N LEU A 947 1.94 -37.80 18.15
CA LEU A 947 3.08 -37.63 19.05
C LEU A 947 3.66 -36.20 18.98
N LEU A 948 3.89 -35.68 17.76
CA LEU A 948 4.41 -34.31 17.59
C LEU A 948 3.47 -33.26 18.17
N LYS A 949 2.14 -33.47 18.07
CA LYS A 949 1.12 -32.55 18.57
C LYS A 949 1.08 -32.42 20.10
N GLU A 950 1.30 -33.51 20.83
CA GLU A 950 1.13 -33.57 22.30
C GLU A 950 2.46 -33.69 23.07
N GLY A 951 3.60 -33.87 22.37
CA GLY A 951 4.93 -33.96 22.97
C GLY A 951 5.49 -32.62 23.44
N SER A 952 6.17 -32.62 24.59
CA SER A 952 7.03 -31.50 25.03
C SER A 952 8.44 -31.72 24.50
N TRP A 953 8.89 -30.88 23.56
CA TRP A 953 10.13 -31.08 22.79
C TRP A 953 11.36 -30.35 23.33
N VAL A 954 11.30 -29.82 24.56
CA VAL A 954 12.40 -29.04 25.17
C VAL A 954 13.72 -29.84 25.27
N ASP A 955 13.63 -31.13 25.60
CA ASP A 955 14.79 -32.05 25.71
C ASP A 955 14.79 -33.13 24.59
N GLY A 956 13.94 -32.98 23.57
CA GLY A 956 13.60 -34.04 22.60
C GLY A 956 14.36 -34.00 21.28
N VAL A 957 15.48 -33.26 21.19
CA VAL A 957 16.18 -32.98 19.92
C VAL A 957 16.64 -34.26 19.21
N ASP A 958 17.18 -35.23 19.95
CA ASP A 958 17.61 -36.53 19.39
C ASP A 958 16.43 -37.36 18.85
N ALA A 959 15.27 -37.28 19.51
CA ALA A 959 14.06 -37.97 19.06
C ALA A 959 13.50 -37.35 17.77
N LEU A 960 13.48 -36.00 17.67
CA LEU A 960 13.10 -35.29 16.44
C LEU A 960 14.05 -35.64 15.28
N ARG A 961 15.36 -35.68 15.56
CA ARG A 961 16.36 -36.09 14.58
C ARG A 961 16.14 -37.53 14.10
N ASN A 962 15.87 -38.46 15.02
CA ASN A 962 15.59 -39.85 14.67
C ASN A 962 14.32 -40.02 13.82
N ILE A 963 13.26 -39.26 14.12
CA ILE A 963 12.04 -39.25 13.31
C ILE A 963 12.35 -38.72 11.91
N TRP A 964 13.04 -37.57 11.83
CA TRP A 964 13.44 -36.94 10.58
C TRP A 964 14.27 -37.90 9.70
N ASP A 965 15.38 -38.40 10.22
CA ASP A 965 16.32 -39.25 9.50
C ASP A 965 15.65 -40.55 9.05
N SER A 966 14.78 -41.13 9.87
CA SER A 966 14.02 -42.35 9.51
C SER A 966 13.01 -42.10 8.40
N LEU A 967 12.24 -41.01 8.44
CA LEU A 967 11.25 -40.70 7.42
C LEU A 967 11.91 -40.39 6.08
N ILE A 968 12.94 -39.53 6.07
CA ILE A 968 13.70 -39.20 4.86
C ILE A 968 14.31 -40.46 4.26
N LYS A 969 14.89 -41.35 5.07
CA LYS A 969 15.45 -42.62 4.58
C LYS A 969 14.41 -43.51 3.88
N VAL A 970 13.20 -43.60 4.42
CA VAL A 970 12.10 -44.36 3.80
C VAL A 970 11.68 -43.71 2.47
N ILE A 971 11.50 -42.39 2.44
CA ILE A 971 11.09 -41.67 1.24
C ILE A 971 12.13 -41.81 0.12
N VAL A 972 13.41 -41.61 0.42
CA VAL A 972 14.52 -41.75 -0.54
C VAL A 972 14.67 -43.19 -1.06
N SER A 973 14.26 -44.18 -0.27
CA SER A 973 14.33 -45.59 -0.70
C SER A 973 13.30 -45.96 -1.77
N LYS A 974 12.23 -45.16 -1.93
CA LYS A 974 11.23 -45.35 -2.98
C LYS A 974 11.79 -44.90 -4.32
N ARG A 975 11.61 -45.74 -5.34
CA ARG A 975 12.07 -45.48 -6.72
C ARG A 975 10.90 -45.59 -7.69
N GLY A 976 10.85 -44.69 -8.68
CA GLY A 976 9.86 -44.71 -9.74
C GLY A 976 9.04 -43.43 -9.80
N GLU A 977 8.02 -43.42 -10.66
CA GLU A 977 7.06 -42.31 -10.79
C GLU A 977 6.09 -42.30 -9.61
N LEU A 978 5.72 -41.12 -9.14
CA LEU A 978 4.78 -40.94 -8.04
C LEU A 978 3.37 -41.40 -8.46
N SER A 979 2.81 -42.34 -7.71
CA SER A 979 1.44 -42.82 -7.92
C SER A 979 0.46 -42.23 -6.90
N HIS A 980 -0.82 -42.04 -7.29
CA HIS A 980 -1.86 -41.54 -6.40
C HIS A 980 -2.00 -42.39 -5.11
N LYS A 981 -1.71 -43.70 -5.15
CA LYS A 981 -1.80 -44.57 -3.95
C LYS A 981 -0.79 -44.19 -2.86
N GLU A 982 0.33 -43.56 -3.23
CA GLU A 982 1.40 -43.17 -2.31
C GLU A 982 1.22 -41.76 -1.77
N VAL A 983 0.40 -40.93 -2.42
CA VAL A 983 0.15 -39.53 -2.06
C VAL A 983 -0.30 -39.39 -0.61
N LEU A 984 -1.17 -40.29 -0.11
CA LEU A 984 -1.64 -40.26 1.27
C LEU A 984 -0.49 -40.43 2.28
N GLU A 985 0.43 -41.37 2.01
CA GLU A 985 1.59 -41.63 2.86
C GLU A 985 2.56 -40.45 2.84
N LEU A 986 2.90 -39.94 1.66
CA LEU A 986 3.82 -38.81 1.52
C LEU A 986 3.25 -37.52 2.12
N LYS A 987 1.95 -37.28 1.98
CA LYS A 987 1.28 -36.13 2.59
C LYS A 987 1.32 -36.20 4.12
N LEU A 988 1.08 -37.37 4.70
CA LEU A 988 1.19 -37.57 6.16
C LEU A 988 2.64 -37.46 6.64
N ALA A 989 3.60 -37.99 5.89
CA ALA A 989 5.02 -37.86 6.20
C ALA A 989 5.48 -36.39 6.11
N GLY A 990 5.05 -35.65 5.08
CA GLY A 990 5.30 -34.22 4.93
C GLY A 990 4.66 -33.39 6.04
N ASP A 991 3.43 -33.71 6.46
CA ASP A 991 2.79 -33.08 7.62
C ASP A 991 3.65 -33.28 8.89
N VAL A 992 4.15 -34.49 9.14
CA VAL A 992 5.03 -34.79 10.30
C VAL A 992 6.34 -34.00 10.20
N LEU A 993 7.03 -34.03 9.06
CA LEU A 993 8.28 -33.30 8.85
C LEU A 993 8.08 -31.78 8.98
N SER A 994 6.94 -31.24 8.50
CA SER A 994 6.62 -29.82 8.63
C SER A 994 6.43 -29.40 10.10
N SER A 995 5.82 -30.25 10.92
CA SER A 995 5.72 -29.99 12.35
C SER A 995 7.08 -29.99 13.04
N ILE A 996 8.06 -30.78 12.57
CA ILE A 996 9.44 -30.74 13.08
C ILE A 996 10.11 -29.42 12.70
N THR A 997 9.97 -28.95 11.45
CA THR A 997 10.53 -27.65 11.03
C THR A 997 9.93 -26.47 11.78
N GLU A 998 8.65 -26.55 12.19
CA GLU A 998 8.00 -25.51 12.98
C GLU A 998 8.48 -25.46 14.45
N LEU A 999 8.88 -26.60 15.00
CA LEU A 999 9.39 -26.70 16.37
C LEU A 999 10.84 -26.21 16.48
N ASP A 1000 11.54 -26.06 15.34
CA ASP A 1000 12.91 -25.60 15.27
C ASP A 1000 12.98 -24.07 15.29
N ARG A 1001 13.61 -23.52 16.33
CA ARG A 1001 13.80 -22.07 16.49
C ARG A 1001 15.05 -21.55 15.78
N ASP A 1002 15.98 -22.44 15.42
CA ASP A 1002 17.30 -22.08 14.91
C ASP A 1002 17.39 -22.18 13.37
N GLY A 1003 16.31 -22.56 12.68
CA GLY A 1003 16.27 -22.67 11.20
C GLY A 1003 17.06 -23.84 10.61
N ASN A 1004 17.65 -24.71 11.43
CA ASN A 1004 18.47 -25.85 11.00
C ASN A 1004 17.74 -26.82 10.05
N TYR A 1005 16.47 -27.13 10.30
CA TYR A 1005 15.71 -28.04 9.44
C TYR A 1005 15.25 -27.38 8.13
N GLN A 1006 15.06 -26.05 8.09
CA GLN A 1006 14.85 -25.33 6.83
C GLN A 1006 16.11 -25.43 5.96
N HIS A 1007 17.29 -25.19 6.52
CA HIS A 1007 18.56 -25.39 5.82
C HIS A 1007 18.76 -26.83 5.33
N LYS A 1008 18.38 -27.84 6.13
CA LYS A 1008 18.43 -29.25 5.67
C LYS A 1008 17.53 -29.50 4.46
N ILE A 1009 16.34 -28.91 4.44
CA ILE A 1009 15.45 -28.98 3.27
C ILE A 1009 16.12 -28.29 2.08
N LEU A 1010 16.72 -27.12 2.29
CA LEU A 1010 17.41 -26.41 1.23
C LEU A 1010 18.56 -27.26 0.65
N THR A 1011 19.40 -27.85 1.49
CA THR A 1011 20.48 -28.74 1.03
C THR A 1011 19.94 -29.96 0.27
N ILE A 1012 18.82 -30.55 0.71
CA ILE A 1012 18.14 -31.62 -0.03
C ILE A 1012 17.71 -31.10 -1.41
N VAL A 1013 17.05 -29.94 -1.45
CA VAL A 1013 16.53 -29.32 -2.67
C VAL A 1013 17.63 -28.88 -3.64
N GLU A 1014 18.77 -28.41 -3.14
CA GLU A 1014 19.96 -28.08 -3.93
C GLU A 1014 20.67 -29.32 -4.49
N SER A 1015 20.61 -30.45 -3.77
CA SER A 1015 21.20 -31.71 -4.20
C SER A 1015 20.39 -32.44 -5.28
N LEU A 1016 19.15 -32.02 -5.51
CA LEU A 1016 18.23 -32.62 -6.49
C LEU A 1016 18.40 -31.95 -7.86
N ASP A 1017 18.70 -32.75 -8.88
CA ASP A 1017 18.73 -32.28 -10.26
C ASP A 1017 17.32 -32.03 -10.80
N SER A 1018 17.13 -31.00 -11.63
CA SER A 1018 15.85 -30.63 -12.26
C SER A 1018 15.27 -31.68 -13.22
N SER A 1019 16.04 -32.74 -13.53
CA SER A 1019 15.63 -33.90 -14.33
C SER A 1019 15.38 -35.18 -13.50
N ALA A 1020 15.37 -35.06 -12.16
CA ALA A 1020 15.41 -36.19 -11.25
C ALA A 1020 14.17 -37.10 -11.30
N ARG A 1021 14.43 -38.42 -11.26
CA ARG A 1021 13.46 -39.52 -11.08
C ARG A 1021 13.01 -39.69 -9.62
N GLU A 1022 13.13 -38.63 -8.81
CA GLU A 1022 12.92 -38.67 -7.36
C GLU A 1022 11.65 -37.91 -6.98
N GLU A 1023 10.54 -38.20 -7.66
CA GLU A 1023 9.27 -37.49 -7.49
C GLU A 1023 8.72 -37.56 -6.05
N HIS A 1024 8.98 -38.65 -5.32
CA HIS A 1024 8.51 -38.84 -3.94
C HIS A 1024 9.09 -37.82 -2.95
N ILE A 1025 10.39 -37.51 -3.04
CA ILE A 1025 11.02 -36.53 -2.13
C ILE A 1025 10.61 -35.11 -2.51
N ILE A 1026 10.53 -34.80 -3.80
CA ILE A 1026 10.07 -33.50 -4.29
C ILE A 1026 8.65 -33.24 -3.80
N TYR A 1027 7.73 -34.20 -3.98
CA TYR A 1027 6.35 -34.08 -3.50
C TYR A 1027 6.29 -33.83 -1.98
N THR A 1028 7.11 -34.55 -1.20
CA THR A 1028 7.16 -34.37 0.25
C THR A 1028 7.66 -32.98 0.65
N VAL A 1029 8.70 -32.47 -0.03
CA VAL A 1029 9.19 -31.10 0.16
C VAL A 1029 8.06 -30.10 -0.11
N VAL A 1030 7.35 -30.22 -1.23
CA VAL A 1030 6.23 -29.32 -1.56
C VAL A 1030 5.14 -29.33 -0.48
N VAL A 1031 4.82 -30.49 0.10
CA VAL A 1031 3.88 -30.59 1.23
C VAL A 1031 4.40 -29.82 2.46
N ILE A 1032 5.69 -29.97 2.80
CA ILE A 1032 6.30 -29.22 3.90
C ILE A 1032 6.21 -27.71 3.63
N MET A 1033 6.56 -27.29 2.41
CA MET A 1033 6.50 -25.90 1.99
C MET A 1033 5.08 -25.32 2.13
N LYS A 1034 4.06 -26.04 1.69
CA LYS A 1034 2.66 -25.61 1.83
C LYS A 1034 2.28 -25.28 3.27
N ARG A 1035 2.77 -26.07 4.22
CA ARG A 1035 2.50 -25.87 5.66
C ARG A 1035 3.26 -24.67 6.21
N LEU A 1036 4.54 -24.52 5.87
CA LEU A 1036 5.38 -23.41 6.34
C LEU A 1036 4.90 -22.05 5.85
N VAL A 1037 4.49 -21.96 4.58
CA VAL A 1037 3.97 -20.71 4.03
C VAL A 1037 2.53 -20.42 4.52
N GLY A 1038 1.80 -21.47 4.89
CA GLY A 1038 0.46 -21.39 5.45
C GLY A 1038 0.35 -20.76 6.85
N LYS A 1039 1.47 -20.58 7.58
CA LYS A 1039 1.49 -20.14 8.98
C LYS A 1039 2.33 -18.87 9.22
N SER A 1040 2.03 -18.17 10.31
CA SER A 1040 2.40 -16.77 10.61
C SER A 1040 3.81 -16.52 11.17
N THR A 1041 4.80 -17.39 10.93
CA THR A 1041 6.20 -17.11 11.33
C THR A 1041 6.90 -16.30 10.25
N ASP A 1042 7.50 -15.17 10.60
CA ASP A 1042 8.05 -14.18 9.64
C ASP A 1042 9.32 -14.67 8.92
N ASP A 1043 10.03 -15.65 9.47
CA ASP A 1043 11.26 -16.18 8.86
C ASP A 1043 10.97 -17.35 7.90
N PHE A 1044 11.12 -17.09 6.61
CA PHE A 1044 10.93 -18.08 5.55
C PHE A 1044 11.92 -17.87 4.39
N GLU A 1045 12.65 -18.93 4.03
CA GLU A 1045 13.60 -18.92 2.90
C GLU A 1045 12.90 -18.99 1.54
N VAL A 1046 12.82 -17.85 0.85
CA VAL A 1046 12.22 -17.71 -0.50
C VAL A 1046 12.91 -18.57 -1.55
N HIS A 1047 14.21 -18.85 -1.39
CA HIS A 1047 14.99 -19.63 -2.34
C HIS A 1047 14.48 -21.07 -2.51
N ILE A 1048 13.90 -21.67 -1.45
CA ILE A 1048 13.30 -23.01 -1.56
C ILE A 1048 12.14 -22.98 -2.57
N ILE A 1049 11.35 -21.90 -2.60
CA ILE A 1049 10.23 -21.77 -3.55
C ILE A 1049 10.75 -21.63 -4.97
N GLU A 1050 11.72 -20.75 -5.17
CA GLU A 1050 12.37 -20.55 -6.46
C GLU A 1050 12.82 -21.89 -7.05
N LYS A 1051 13.46 -22.74 -6.25
CA LYS A 1051 13.88 -24.06 -6.69
C LYS A 1051 12.71 -25.02 -6.91
N THR A 1052 11.66 -24.96 -6.09
CA THR A 1052 10.45 -25.78 -6.31
C THR A 1052 9.72 -25.46 -7.61
N MET A 1053 9.85 -24.23 -8.14
CA MET A 1053 9.26 -23.85 -9.42
C MET A 1053 9.87 -24.60 -10.60
N GLU A 1054 11.15 -24.98 -10.52
CA GLU A 1054 11.80 -25.79 -11.55
C GLU A 1054 11.12 -27.16 -11.72
N TYR A 1055 10.54 -27.72 -10.64
CA TYR A 1055 9.87 -29.02 -10.66
C TYR A 1055 8.48 -28.98 -11.32
N LEU A 1056 7.95 -27.81 -11.63
CA LEU A 1056 6.70 -27.69 -12.40
C LEU A 1056 6.84 -28.31 -13.80
N ALA A 1057 8.06 -28.43 -14.34
CA ALA A 1057 8.34 -29.06 -15.63
C ALA A 1057 8.07 -30.57 -15.67
N ILE A 1058 8.04 -31.25 -14.51
CA ILE A 1058 7.82 -32.70 -14.42
C ILE A 1058 6.37 -33.06 -14.80
N SER A 1059 6.19 -34.05 -15.67
CA SER A 1059 4.89 -34.49 -16.20
C SER A 1059 4.12 -35.39 -15.22
N ASN A 1060 3.90 -34.92 -13.98
CA ASN A 1060 3.09 -35.60 -12.96
C ASN A 1060 1.97 -34.69 -12.42
N LEU A 1061 0.72 -35.13 -12.52
CA LEU A 1061 -0.46 -34.34 -12.13
C LEU A 1061 -0.47 -34.00 -10.63
N GLU A 1062 -0.16 -34.96 -9.76
CA GLU A 1062 -0.19 -34.78 -8.30
C GLU A 1062 0.85 -33.74 -7.86
N LEU A 1063 2.03 -33.78 -8.48
CA LEU A 1063 3.10 -32.84 -8.19
C LEU A 1063 2.74 -31.41 -8.64
N LYS A 1064 2.23 -31.26 -9.87
CA LYS A 1064 1.77 -29.95 -10.39
C LYS A 1064 0.68 -29.35 -9.51
N LEU A 1065 -0.32 -30.14 -9.13
CA LEU A 1065 -1.39 -29.72 -8.22
C LEU A 1065 -0.83 -29.23 -6.88
N ALA A 1066 0.10 -30.00 -6.30
CA ALA A 1066 0.71 -29.64 -5.02
C ALA A 1066 1.50 -28.32 -5.10
N ILE A 1067 2.30 -28.12 -6.15
CA ILE A 1067 3.11 -26.90 -6.32
C ILE A 1067 2.20 -25.66 -6.49
N VAL A 1068 1.25 -25.70 -7.42
CA VAL A 1068 0.35 -24.55 -7.68
C VAL A 1068 -0.49 -24.23 -6.44
N SER A 1069 -0.99 -25.24 -5.75
CA SER A 1069 -1.75 -25.04 -4.50
C SER A 1069 -0.91 -24.46 -3.37
N THR A 1070 0.39 -24.78 -3.32
CA THR A 1070 1.35 -24.23 -2.37
C THR A 1070 1.59 -22.75 -2.62
N LEU A 1071 1.78 -22.36 -3.89
CA LEU A 1071 1.92 -20.96 -4.29
C LEU A 1071 0.67 -20.15 -3.95
N LEU A 1072 -0.52 -20.69 -4.22
CA LEU A 1072 -1.77 -20.01 -3.91
C LEU A 1072 -1.88 -19.70 -2.42
N THR A 1073 -1.57 -20.69 -1.58
CA THR A 1073 -1.52 -20.52 -0.12
C THR A 1073 -0.50 -19.43 0.27
N GLY A 1074 0.64 -19.38 -0.43
CA GLY A 1074 1.69 -18.41 -0.15
C GLY A 1074 1.40 -16.99 -0.54
N ILE A 1075 0.75 -16.79 -1.68
CA ILE A 1075 0.36 -15.47 -2.16
C ILE A 1075 -0.67 -14.84 -1.20
N TYR A 1076 -1.63 -15.62 -0.69
CA TYR A 1076 -2.59 -15.11 0.29
C TYR A 1076 -1.98 -14.76 1.65
N ASN A 1077 -1.08 -15.60 2.17
CA ASN A 1077 -0.59 -15.46 3.55
C ASN A 1077 0.72 -14.67 3.68
N LYS A 1078 1.60 -14.70 2.68
CA LYS A 1078 2.96 -14.12 2.72
C LYS A 1078 3.33 -13.36 1.44
N SER A 1079 2.39 -12.64 0.84
CA SER A 1079 2.56 -11.92 -0.45
C SER A 1079 3.90 -11.19 -0.60
N LEU A 1080 4.34 -10.44 0.42
CA LEU A 1080 5.56 -9.61 0.38
C LEU A 1080 6.83 -10.41 0.06
N SER A 1081 6.95 -11.62 0.61
CA SER A 1081 8.11 -12.51 0.42
C SER A 1081 8.23 -13.00 -1.03
N PHE A 1082 7.15 -12.99 -1.81
CA PHE A 1082 7.13 -13.47 -3.20
C PHE A 1082 7.39 -12.35 -4.23
N SER A 1083 7.44 -11.09 -3.81
CA SER A 1083 7.51 -9.92 -4.71
C SER A 1083 8.67 -9.98 -5.71
N SER A 1084 9.86 -10.40 -5.27
CA SER A 1084 11.08 -10.44 -6.08
C SER A 1084 11.09 -11.56 -7.14
N ILE A 1085 10.38 -12.67 -6.88
CA ILE A 1085 10.36 -13.86 -7.75
C ILE A 1085 9.11 -13.96 -8.63
N LEU A 1086 8.13 -13.08 -8.40
CA LEU A 1086 6.82 -13.16 -9.03
C LEU A 1086 6.87 -13.05 -10.57
N ASN A 1087 7.51 -12.00 -11.09
CA ASN A 1087 7.59 -11.75 -12.53
C ASN A 1087 8.67 -12.59 -13.23
N SER A 1088 9.76 -12.88 -12.53
CA SER A 1088 10.94 -13.55 -13.08
C SER A 1088 10.76 -15.07 -13.16
N VAL A 1089 10.10 -15.68 -12.16
CA VAL A 1089 10.04 -17.14 -12.02
C VAL A 1089 8.59 -17.65 -12.00
N ILE A 1090 7.74 -17.10 -11.13
CA ILE A 1090 6.40 -17.68 -10.89
C ILE A 1090 5.48 -17.53 -12.10
N LEU A 1091 5.26 -16.30 -12.57
CA LEU A 1091 4.35 -16.02 -13.68
C LEU A 1091 4.75 -16.77 -14.97
N PRO A 1092 6.02 -16.75 -15.41
CA PRO A 1092 6.45 -17.52 -16.58
C PRO A 1092 6.17 -19.02 -16.46
N ALA A 1093 6.45 -19.62 -15.31
CA ALA A 1093 6.22 -21.05 -15.09
C ALA A 1093 4.72 -21.39 -15.10
N ILE A 1094 3.88 -20.55 -14.48
CA ILE A 1094 2.43 -20.75 -14.44
C ILE A 1094 1.79 -20.56 -15.82
N TYR A 1095 2.30 -19.65 -16.66
CA TYR A 1095 1.78 -19.46 -18.01
C TYR A 1095 1.85 -20.74 -18.85
N GLU A 1096 2.87 -21.58 -18.66
CA GLU A 1096 2.99 -22.87 -19.36
C GLU A 1096 1.91 -23.89 -18.95
N GLU A 1097 1.34 -23.75 -17.75
CA GLU A 1097 0.28 -24.64 -17.25
C GLU A 1097 -1.14 -24.18 -17.58
N LEU A 1098 -1.33 -23.04 -18.25
CA LEU A 1098 -2.68 -22.53 -18.59
C LEU A 1098 -3.35 -23.28 -19.75
N THR A 1099 -2.59 -24.01 -20.57
CA THR A 1099 -3.13 -24.75 -21.73
C THR A 1099 -3.38 -26.23 -21.43
N ALA A 1100 -4.40 -26.80 -22.06
CA ALA A 1100 -4.67 -28.24 -21.97
C ALA A 1100 -3.55 -29.06 -22.60
N LYS A 1101 -2.88 -29.91 -21.81
CA LYS A 1101 -1.81 -30.77 -22.29
C LYS A 1101 -2.34 -32.10 -22.81
N VAL A 1102 -1.86 -32.52 -23.98
CA VAL A 1102 -2.31 -33.75 -24.66
C VAL A 1102 -2.03 -35.00 -23.82
N GLU A 1103 -0.95 -34.99 -23.04
CA GLU A 1103 -0.54 -36.09 -22.15
C GLU A 1103 -1.57 -36.41 -21.04
N PHE A 1104 -2.44 -35.46 -20.68
CA PHE A 1104 -3.47 -35.64 -19.65
C PHE A 1104 -4.88 -35.86 -20.21
N ARG A 1105 -5.03 -35.99 -21.54
CA ARG A 1105 -6.32 -36.24 -22.20
C ARG A 1105 -6.55 -37.71 -22.48
N LYS A 1106 -7.57 -38.31 -21.87
CA LYS A 1106 -8.02 -39.68 -22.15
C LYS A 1106 -9.27 -39.67 -23.01
N THR A 1107 -9.22 -40.32 -24.17
CA THR A 1107 -10.42 -40.47 -25.02
C THR A 1107 -11.07 -41.83 -24.79
N ILE A 1108 -12.27 -41.82 -24.21
CA ILE A 1108 -13.07 -43.01 -23.94
C ILE A 1108 -14.06 -43.20 -25.10
N PRO A 1109 -13.97 -44.29 -25.88
CA PRO A 1109 -14.92 -44.58 -26.94
C PRO A 1109 -16.25 -45.08 -26.36
N MET A 1110 -17.35 -44.43 -26.72
CA MET A 1110 -18.73 -44.78 -26.37
C MET A 1110 -19.52 -45.10 -27.65
N GLY A 1111 -19.22 -46.24 -28.27
CA GLY A 1111 -19.82 -46.62 -29.57
C GLY A 1111 -19.42 -45.64 -30.69
N PRO A 1112 -20.37 -44.95 -31.36
CA PRO A 1112 -20.05 -43.92 -32.36
C PRO A 1112 -19.57 -42.58 -31.75
N TYR A 1113 -19.71 -42.39 -30.44
CA TYR A 1113 -19.29 -41.17 -29.74
C TYR A 1113 -17.92 -41.36 -29.09
N LYS A 1114 -17.16 -40.26 -28.96
CA LYS A 1114 -15.90 -40.22 -28.20
C LYS A 1114 -16.07 -39.21 -27.08
N TYR A 1115 -15.86 -39.65 -25.84
CA TYR A 1115 -15.85 -38.77 -24.67
C TYR A 1115 -14.39 -38.50 -24.28
N VAL A 1116 -13.97 -37.24 -24.28
CA VAL A 1116 -12.61 -36.85 -23.88
C VAL A 1116 -12.66 -36.41 -22.43
N VAL A 1117 -11.87 -37.08 -21.58
CA VAL A 1117 -11.64 -36.72 -20.18
C VAL A 1117 -10.32 -35.96 -20.10
N ASP A 1118 -10.37 -34.73 -19.61
CA ASP A 1118 -9.18 -33.92 -19.31
C ASP A 1118 -8.82 -34.07 -17.83
N GLU A 1119 -7.84 -34.91 -17.52
CA GLU A 1119 -7.36 -35.10 -16.14
C GLU A 1119 -6.52 -33.92 -15.64
N GLY A 1120 -6.05 -33.04 -16.53
CA GLY A 1120 -5.27 -31.85 -16.20
C GLY A 1120 -6.11 -30.62 -15.84
N LEU A 1121 -7.44 -30.71 -15.94
CA LEU A 1121 -8.35 -29.57 -15.77
C LEU A 1121 -8.18 -28.85 -14.42
N GLU A 1122 -8.02 -29.60 -13.32
CA GLU A 1122 -7.89 -29.02 -11.97
C GLU A 1122 -6.59 -28.21 -11.78
N VAL A 1123 -5.48 -28.63 -12.40
CA VAL A 1123 -4.22 -27.86 -12.40
C VAL A 1123 -4.42 -26.52 -13.10
N ARG A 1124 -5.16 -26.53 -14.22
CA ARG A 1124 -5.44 -25.32 -14.99
C ARG A 1124 -6.31 -24.36 -14.19
N LYS A 1125 -7.41 -24.84 -13.58
CA LYS A 1125 -8.28 -24.01 -12.72
C LYS A 1125 -7.50 -23.33 -11.60
N LEU A 1126 -6.70 -24.10 -10.85
CA LEU A 1126 -5.85 -23.55 -9.78
C LEU A 1126 -4.86 -22.51 -10.29
N SER A 1127 -4.34 -22.69 -11.50
CA SER A 1127 -3.42 -21.72 -12.13
C SER A 1127 -4.13 -20.39 -12.47
N TYR A 1128 -5.39 -20.44 -12.94
CA TYR A 1128 -6.21 -19.24 -13.16
C TYR A 1128 -6.63 -18.56 -11.84
N GLU A 1129 -6.94 -19.33 -10.80
CA GLU A 1129 -7.19 -18.81 -9.45
C GLU A 1129 -5.95 -18.14 -8.85
N LEU A 1130 -4.76 -18.71 -9.07
CA LEU A 1130 -3.49 -18.12 -8.66
C LEU A 1130 -3.25 -16.75 -9.31
N ILE A 1131 -3.51 -16.64 -10.62
CA ILE A 1131 -3.45 -15.37 -11.34
C ILE A 1131 -4.45 -14.37 -10.75
N SER A 1132 -5.67 -14.81 -10.42
CA SER A 1132 -6.68 -13.96 -9.77
C SER A 1132 -6.20 -13.44 -8.41
N ALA A 1133 -5.61 -14.31 -7.58
CA ALA A 1133 -5.05 -13.94 -6.29
C ALA A 1133 -3.94 -12.88 -6.43
N ILE A 1134 -3.06 -13.02 -7.42
CA ILE A 1134 -2.00 -12.05 -7.73
C ILE A 1134 -2.58 -10.69 -8.13
N ILE A 1135 -3.57 -10.66 -9.02
CA ILE A 1135 -4.21 -9.42 -9.49
C ILE A 1135 -4.87 -8.69 -8.30
N ASN A 1136 -5.55 -9.41 -7.42
CA ASN A 1136 -6.22 -8.83 -6.25
C ASN A 1136 -5.24 -8.16 -5.27
N LEU A 1137 -4.03 -8.73 -5.08
CA LEU A 1137 -3.03 -8.12 -4.19
C LEU A 1137 -2.58 -6.74 -4.66
N ASN A 1138 -2.33 -6.57 -5.97
CA ASN A 1138 -1.94 -5.29 -6.55
C ASN A 1138 -2.98 -4.18 -6.33
N SER A 1139 -4.27 -4.54 -6.19
CA SER A 1139 -5.37 -3.59 -6.00
C SER A 1139 -5.46 -3.00 -4.59
N SER A 1140 -4.77 -3.60 -3.61
CA SER A 1140 -4.93 -3.23 -2.20
C SER A 1140 -4.21 -1.90 -1.87
N LYS A 1141 -4.99 -0.81 -1.77
CA LYS A 1141 -4.51 0.56 -1.45
C LYS A 1141 -3.79 0.70 -0.09
N ALA A 1142 -3.71 -0.36 0.71
CA ALA A 1142 -3.17 -0.37 2.07
C ALA A 1142 -1.67 -0.74 2.17
N GLN A 1143 -1.02 -1.12 1.06
CA GLN A 1143 0.38 -1.57 1.10
C GLN A 1143 1.38 -0.44 0.79
N LYS A 1144 2.46 -0.37 1.58
CA LYS A 1144 3.53 0.64 1.47
C LYS A 1144 4.46 0.45 0.26
N VAL A 1145 4.43 -0.72 -0.40
CA VAL A 1145 5.28 -1.05 -1.56
C VAL A 1145 4.39 -1.59 -2.69
N PRO A 1146 4.35 -0.95 -3.87
CA PRO A 1146 3.58 -1.46 -5.00
C PRO A 1146 4.25 -2.73 -5.55
N PHE A 1147 3.50 -3.82 -5.62
CA PHE A 1147 3.87 -4.98 -6.43
C PHE A 1147 3.80 -4.59 -7.91
N MET A 1148 4.95 -4.55 -8.59
CA MET A 1148 4.96 -4.33 -10.04
C MET A 1148 4.68 -5.67 -10.71
N VAL A 1149 3.47 -5.91 -11.21
CA VAL A 1149 3.18 -7.04 -12.10
C VAL A 1149 3.09 -6.53 -13.53
N ASP A 1150 3.60 -7.30 -14.50
CA ASP A 1150 3.41 -6.98 -15.93
C ASP A 1150 1.97 -7.31 -16.37
N GLU A 1151 1.06 -6.38 -16.08
CA GLU A 1151 -0.38 -6.49 -16.35
C GLU A 1151 -0.68 -6.71 -17.84
N VAL A 1152 0.15 -6.15 -18.74
CA VAL A 1152 -0.03 -6.29 -20.19
C VAL A 1152 0.26 -7.72 -20.62
N LYS A 1153 1.37 -8.30 -20.16
CA LYS A 1153 1.73 -9.68 -20.46
C LYS A 1153 0.73 -10.67 -19.88
N VAL A 1154 0.28 -10.47 -18.64
CA VAL A 1154 -0.79 -11.30 -18.03
C VAL A 1154 -2.04 -11.24 -18.91
N PHE A 1155 -2.46 -10.05 -19.35
CA PHE A 1155 -3.64 -9.87 -20.18
C PHE A 1155 -3.53 -10.59 -21.52
N GLU A 1156 -2.40 -10.45 -22.24
CA GLU A 1156 -2.15 -11.13 -23.52
C GLU A 1156 -2.18 -12.66 -23.37
N VAL A 1157 -1.55 -13.19 -22.32
CA VAL A 1157 -1.54 -14.63 -22.06
C VAL A 1157 -2.94 -15.17 -21.74
N LEU A 1158 -3.74 -14.44 -20.96
CA LEU A 1158 -5.11 -14.82 -20.63
C LEU A 1158 -6.02 -14.83 -21.87
N LEU A 1159 -5.85 -13.87 -22.79
CA LEU A 1159 -6.57 -13.86 -24.07
C LEU A 1159 -6.22 -15.06 -24.94
N ASP A 1160 -4.92 -15.33 -25.11
CA ASP A 1160 -4.46 -16.40 -25.99
C ASP A 1160 -4.83 -17.79 -25.45
N LYS A 1161 -4.61 -18.01 -24.15
CA LYS A 1161 -4.75 -19.35 -23.54
C LYS A 1161 -6.13 -19.61 -22.95
N GLY A 1162 -6.77 -18.62 -22.31
CA GLY A 1162 -7.98 -18.83 -21.51
C GLY A 1162 -9.30 -18.68 -22.24
N LEU A 1163 -9.44 -17.71 -23.13
CA LEU A 1163 -10.68 -17.54 -23.92
C LEU A 1163 -10.82 -18.62 -25.02
N LYS A 1164 -9.70 -19.21 -25.46
CA LYS A 1164 -9.67 -20.29 -26.46
C LYS A 1164 -9.87 -21.68 -25.84
N ASP A 1165 -10.16 -21.77 -24.55
CA ASP A 1165 -10.37 -23.04 -23.86
C ASP A 1165 -11.68 -23.72 -24.28
N GLN A 1166 -11.77 -25.02 -24.02
CA GLN A 1166 -13.00 -25.80 -24.26
C GLN A 1166 -13.90 -25.86 -23.02
N GLU A 1167 -13.35 -25.58 -21.84
CA GLU A 1167 -14.06 -25.67 -20.56
C GLU A 1167 -14.62 -24.31 -20.11
N ASN A 1168 -15.94 -24.22 -19.94
CA ASN A 1168 -16.63 -22.97 -19.58
C ASN A 1168 -16.15 -22.37 -18.25
N GLU A 1169 -15.73 -23.20 -17.30
CA GLU A 1169 -15.23 -22.73 -16.00
C GLU A 1169 -13.93 -21.92 -16.16
N ILE A 1170 -13.04 -22.35 -17.06
CA ILE A 1170 -11.80 -21.63 -17.38
C ILE A 1170 -12.11 -20.32 -18.10
N ILE A 1171 -13.03 -20.34 -19.06
CA ILE A 1171 -13.46 -19.13 -19.78
C ILE A 1171 -14.01 -18.10 -18.78
N ASN A 1172 -14.88 -18.52 -17.85
CA ASN A 1172 -15.45 -17.62 -16.85
C ASN A 1172 -14.40 -17.01 -15.91
N LEU A 1173 -13.44 -17.82 -15.41
CA LEU A 1173 -12.32 -17.32 -14.60
C LEU A 1173 -11.44 -16.35 -15.40
N THR A 1174 -11.21 -16.64 -16.68
CA THR A 1174 -10.44 -15.77 -17.59
C THR A 1174 -11.15 -14.43 -17.76
N VAL A 1175 -12.44 -14.43 -18.05
CA VAL A 1175 -13.25 -13.20 -18.20
C VAL A 1175 -13.23 -12.39 -16.91
N TYR A 1176 -13.38 -13.03 -15.74
CA TYR A 1176 -13.30 -12.37 -14.45
C TYR A 1176 -11.94 -11.69 -14.25
N ASN A 1177 -10.83 -12.39 -14.49
CA ASN A 1177 -9.48 -11.85 -14.35
C ASN A 1177 -9.21 -10.69 -15.34
N LEU A 1178 -9.67 -10.80 -16.59
CA LEU A 1178 -9.55 -9.73 -17.59
C LEU A 1178 -10.34 -8.48 -17.16
N MET A 1179 -11.55 -8.65 -16.62
CA MET A 1179 -12.35 -7.53 -16.09
C MET A 1179 -11.65 -6.83 -14.93
N GLN A 1180 -11.05 -7.58 -14.01
CA GLN A 1180 -10.28 -7.00 -12.89
C GLN A 1180 -9.08 -6.18 -13.38
N LEU A 1181 -8.31 -6.71 -14.34
CA LEU A 1181 -7.17 -5.99 -14.92
C LEU A 1181 -7.59 -4.68 -15.60
N ILE A 1182 -8.70 -4.69 -16.35
CA ILE A 1182 -9.23 -3.47 -17.00
C ILE A 1182 -9.67 -2.44 -15.95
N GLN A 1183 -10.32 -2.87 -14.87
CA GLN A 1183 -10.73 -1.98 -13.79
C GLN A 1183 -9.54 -1.37 -13.04
N MET A 1184 -8.44 -2.10 -12.92
CA MET A 1184 -7.22 -1.62 -12.26
C MET A 1184 -6.44 -0.63 -13.13
N ASN A 1185 -6.36 -0.89 -14.43
CA ASN A 1185 -5.56 -0.09 -15.35
C ASN A 1185 -6.20 -0.03 -16.73
N GLU A 1186 -6.99 1.02 -16.96
CA GLU A 1186 -7.67 1.27 -18.24
C GLU A 1186 -6.68 1.37 -19.43
N SER A 1187 -5.40 1.66 -19.17
CA SER A 1187 -4.36 1.75 -20.20
C SER A 1187 -3.77 0.40 -20.64
N VAL A 1188 -4.13 -0.72 -19.99
CA VAL A 1188 -3.66 -2.06 -20.41
C VAL A 1188 -4.12 -2.36 -21.84
N LEU A 1189 -5.35 -1.99 -22.20
CA LEU A 1189 -5.92 -2.23 -23.53
C LEU A 1189 -5.15 -1.52 -24.66
N SER A 1190 -4.54 -0.35 -24.39
CA SER A 1190 -3.77 0.40 -25.39
C SER A 1190 -2.33 -0.09 -25.55
N LYS A 1191 -1.85 -0.95 -24.64
CA LYS A 1191 -0.48 -1.50 -24.67
C LYS A 1191 -0.39 -2.91 -25.25
N ILE A 1192 -1.52 -3.55 -25.54
CA ILE A 1192 -1.58 -4.90 -26.14
C ILE A 1192 -1.08 -4.86 -27.58
N SER A 1193 -0.13 -5.74 -27.87
CA SER A 1193 0.55 -5.80 -29.17
C SER A 1193 -0.36 -6.26 -30.32
N ASN A 1194 -1.42 -7.04 -30.03
CA ASN A 1194 -2.29 -7.66 -31.03
C ASN A 1194 -3.80 -7.43 -30.79
N GLN A 1195 -4.26 -6.17 -30.93
CA GLN A 1195 -5.66 -5.79 -30.69
C GLN A 1195 -6.69 -6.49 -31.62
N GLN A 1196 -6.29 -6.99 -32.79
CA GLN A 1196 -7.18 -7.73 -33.70
C GLN A 1196 -7.54 -9.12 -33.16
N GLU A 1197 -6.59 -9.80 -32.53
CA GLU A 1197 -6.80 -11.12 -31.92
C GLU A 1197 -7.69 -11.04 -30.67
N LEU A 1198 -7.60 -9.92 -29.94
CA LEU A 1198 -8.50 -9.57 -28.84
C LEU A 1198 -9.96 -9.47 -29.32
N ILE A 1199 -10.22 -8.69 -30.38
CA ILE A 1199 -11.58 -8.52 -30.94
C ILE A 1199 -12.13 -9.87 -31.44
N PHE A 1200 -11.31 -10.63 -32.17
CA PHE A 1200 -11.72 -11.93 -32.70
C PHE A 1200 -12.01 -12.97 -31.60
N SER A 1201 -11.27 -12.92 -30.49
CA SER A 1201 -11.49 -13.81 -29.34
C SER A 1201 -12.78 -13.46 -28.60
N PHE A 1202 -13.09 -12.18 -28.44
CA PHE A 1202 -14.36 -11.73 -27.84
C PHE A 1202 -15.57 -11.95 -28.75
N GLU A 1203 -15.43 -11.95 -30.08
CA GLU A 1203 -16.53 -12.28 -31.01
C GLU A 1203 -16.90 -13.78 -31.02
N ARG A 1204 -16.01 -14.65 -30.53
CA ARG A 1204 -16.20 -16.11 -30.47
C ARG A 1204 -16.82 -16.62 -29.17
N CYS A 1205 -16.63 -15.90 -28.07
CA CYS A 1205 -17.26 -16.16 -26.77
C CYS A 1205 -18.67 -15.55 -26.74
#